data_AF-A0A3Q9IBC7-F1
#
_entry.id   AF-A0A3Q9IBC7-F1
#
_cell.length_a   1.000
_cell.length_b   1.000
_cell.length_c   1.000
_cell.angle_alpha   90.00
_cell.angle_beta   90.00
_cell.angle_gamma   90.00
#
_symmetry.space_group_name_H-M   'P 1'
#
loop_
_entity.id
_entity.type
_entity.pdbx_description
1 polymer ?
#
loop_
_entity_poly.entity_id
_entity_poly.type
_entity_poly.pdbx_seq_one_letter_code
_entity_poly.pdbx_strand_id
1 'polypeptide(L)'
;MKASEIRSKWLEFFASKGHKIEPSASLVPHNDPSLLWINAGMAPLKPYFDGRVKPENPRLANSQKCIRTNDIENVGKTRRHHTFFEMLGNFSIGDYFKEEAITWAWEFLTGKEWIGFDPERLSVTVYPEDEEAFKLWNEKVGLPAERIIKLEDNFWDIGEGPCGPCTEIFYDRGEAYGDATDPEMYPGGENERYLEVWNLVFSQFNHNKDGSYTPLPNKNIDTGAGLERFASILQDVNSNFDTDIFQPLIQKTAKLANVKYGEKEDLDVAFKVIADHIRTVAFAVSDGVLPSNEGRGYVIRRLLRRAVRYGKMLGLDKPFMYTLVETVGEVMGSYYPDVVEKREFIEKVVHNEEERFHETLTEGLSILAEMSAEAKSTGHTVISGANAFKLYDTYGFPLDLTEDFALEHGLNVDREGFEAAMEEQRTRARSARHDGASMKIQGGVLSDLTTKSEFVGYNELNVTTKIVAIVSEGAFVDVLSAGQTGQIILEKTPFYAESGGQVSDQGIISDASSRAEVTGLFKAPRGQHVHQVTVLSGELRSGTEVKAEVSGEMRRDIVKNHTATHLLHKALKETLGEHVNQAGSLVEPQRLRFDFSHLGSISAEELAVIERRVNEQIWNALDIITRQMPIDEAKALGAMALFGEKYGDVVRVVKAGDYSLELCGGCHVNNTAEIGLFKLISESGIGSGVRRIEAVTGRGAYQFMEEQLDLLKQAGGLLKANIADVPKRVEALQHQLKELERENESLQGKLSSIEAGSLTSQVVTIGETKLLAARVDAGSMDALRTLADELKGKLPDAVLVLGAPAQDKVNFVVVVPESEVKRGLHAGKLVKEVAAVCGGGGGGRPDMAQAGGKDASKLEEALKVAEEWIASQV
;
A
#
# COMPACT_ATOMS: atom_id res chain seq x y z
N MET A 1 -37.07 -13.09 -8.82
CA MET A 1 -36.09 -14.03 -9.45
C MET A 1 -34.73 -13.83 -8.81
N LYS A 2 -33.97 -14.89 -8.51
CA LYS A 2 -32.63 -14.76 -7.89
C LYS A 2 -31.59 -14.25 -8.90
N ALA A 3 -30.55 -13.58 -8.42
CA ALA A 3 -29.49 -13.05 -9.30
C ALA A 3 -28.77 -14.15 -10.10
N SER A 4 -28.51 -15.30 -9.49
CA SER A 4 -27.89 -16.45 -10.18
C SER A 4 -28.77 -17.02 -11.29
N GLU A 5 -30.10 -16.99 -11.12
CA GLU A 5 -31.05 -17.43 -12.13
C GLU A 5 -31.10 -16.43 -13.31
N ILE A 6 -31.11 -15.12 -13.02
CA ILE A 6 -31.05 -14.06 -14.05
C ILE A 6 -29.78 -14.22 -14.90
N ARG A 7 -28.63 -14.41 -14.26
CA ARG A 7 -27.35 -14.66 -14.94
C ARG A 7 -27.42 -15.90 -15.83
N SER A 8 -27.96 -17.00 -15.31
CA SER A 8 -28.06 -18.26 -16.06
C SER A 8 -28.96 -18.09 -17.28
N LYS A 9 -30.13 -17.46 -17.12
CA LYS A 9 -31.06 -17.16 -18.23
C LYS A 9 -30.43 -16.26 -19.29
N TRP A 10 -29.64 -15.25 -18.90
CA TRP A 10 -28.90 -14.40 -19.84
C TRP A 10 -27.95 -15.22 -20.72
N LEU A 11 -27.12 -16.05 -20.09
CA LEU A 11 -26.13 -16.87 -20.80
C LEU A 11 -26.81 -17.92 -21.68
N GLU A 12 -27.88 -18.56 -21.20
CA GLU A 12 -28.66 -19.53 -21.97
C GLU A 12 -29.36 -18.87 -23.17
N PHE A 13 -29.93 -17.68 -22.99
CA PHE A 13 -30.57 -16.92 -24.06
C PHE A 13 -29.59 -16.63 -25.19
N PHE A 14 -28.43 -16.04 -24.88
CA PHE A 14 -27.45 -15.71 -25.92
C PHE A 14 -26.75 -16.93 -26.49
N ALA A 15 -26.53 -18.00 -25.71
CA ALA A 15 -26.09 -19.28 -26.26
C ALA A 15 -27.07 -19.81 -27.31
N SER A 16 -28.39 -19.67 -27.09
CA SER A 16 -29.43 -20.06 -28.06
C SER A 16 -29.40 -19.23 -29.36
N LYS A 17 -28.82 -18.02 -29.33
CA LYS A 17 -28.61 -17.14 -30.49
C LYS A 17 -27.24 -17.36 -31.17
N GLY A 18 -26.47 -18.35 -30.72
CA GLY A 18 -25.19 -18.75 -31.30
C GLY A 18 -23.97 -18.04 -30.70
N HIS A 19 -24.13 -17.33 -29.59
CA HIS A 19 -23.01 -16.71 -28.88
C HIS A 19 -22.17 -17.76 -28.16
N LYS A 20 -20.85 -17.61 -28.22
CA LYS A 20 -19.95 -18.35 -27.34
C LYS A 20 -19.95 -17.69 -25.97
N ILE A 21 -20.16 -18.49 -24.93
CA ILE A 21 -20.11 -18.01 -23.55
C ILE A 21 -18.66 -17.95 -23.09
N GLU A 22 -18.17 -16.74 -22.83
CA GLU A 22 -16.83 -16.50 -22.32
C GLU A 22 -16.87 -16.36 -20.79
N PRO A 23 -15.92 -16.97 -20.06
CA PRO A 23 -15.82 -16.78 -18.62
C PRO A 23 -15.46 -15.32 -18.31
N SER A 24 -15.74 -14.90 -17.07
CA SER A 24 -15.35 -13.56 -16.64
C SER A 24 -13.82 -13.44 -16.58
N ALA A 25 -13.28 -12.38 -17.18
CA ALA A 25 -11.87 -12.02 -17.09
C ALA A 25 -11.51 -11.48 -15.69
N SER A 26 -10.22 -11.52 -15.35
CA SER A 26 -9.68 -10.88 -14.14
C SER A 26 -10.05 -9.40 -14.06
N LEU A 27 -10.30 -8.90 -12.85
CA LEU A 27 -10.47 -7.47 -12.58
C LEU A 27 -9.21 -6.66 -12.91
N VAL A 28 -8.04 -7.30 -12.90
CA VAL A 28 -6.76 -6.72 -13.31
C VAL A 28 -6.65 -6.78 -14.83
N PRO A 29 -6.67 -5.64 -15.54
CA PRO A 29 -6.53 -5.62 -17.00
C PRO A 29 -5.21 -6.25 -17.45
N HIS A 30 -5.27 -7.10 -18.46
CA HIS A 30 -4.10 -7.73 -19.05
C HIS A 30 -3.63 -6.94 -20.28
N ASN A 31 -2.39 -6.46 -20.27
CA ASN A 31 -1.79 -5.67 -21.36
C ASN A 31 -2.53 -4.36 -21.74
N ASP A 32 -3.33 -3.81 -20.83
CA ASP A 32 -3.96 -2.50 -21.03
C ASP A 32 -3.47 -1.50 -19.97
N PRO A 33 -2.48 -0.64 -20.29
CA PRO A 33 -1.98 0.36 -19.36
C PRO A 33 -2.93 1.55 -19.16
N SER A 34 -4.00 1.66 -19.97
CA SER A 34 -4.98 2.76 -19.87
C SER A 34 -6.03 2.54 -18.78
N LEU A 35 -6.19 1.31 -18.30
CA LEU A 35 -7.19 0.94 -17.30
C LEU A 35 -6.56 0.52 -15.97
N LEU A 36 -7.05 1.11 -14.87
CA LEU A 36 -6.72 0.63 -13.52
C LEU A 36 -7.47 -0.67 -13.22
N TRP A 37 -8.76 -0.73 -13.51
CA TRP A 37 -9.63 -1.90 -13.31
C TRP A 37 -10.42 -2.19 -14.58
N ILE A 38 -10.81 -3.45 -14.77
CA ILE A 38 -11.89 -3.78 -15.70
C ILE A 38 -13.18 -3.14 -15.16
N ASN A 39 -13.69 -2.16 -15.88
CA ASN A 39 -14.82 -1.30 -15.48
C ASN A 39 -16.08 -1.51 -16.35
N ALA A 40 -15.98 -2.34 -17.39
CA ALA A 40 -17.03 -2.67 -18.34
C ALA A 40 -16.84 -4.07 -18.93
N GLY A 41 -17.93 -4.67 -19.41
CA GLY A 41 -17.96 -6.00 -20.02
C GLY A 41 -17.13 -6.12 -21.30
N MET A 42 -17.06 -5.04 -22.10
CA MET A 42 -16.25 -4.99 -23.33
C MET A 42 -14.77 -4.79 -23.08
N ALA A 43 -14.34 -4.24 -21.93
CA ALA A 43 -12.93 -3.89 -21.72
C ALA A 43 -11.94 -5.06 -21.96
N PRO A 44 -12.22 -6.31 -21.54
CA PRO A 44 -11.38 -7.47 -21.88
C PRO A 44 -11.38 -7.84 -23.37
N LEU A 45 -12.40 -7.40 -24.11
CA LEU A 45 -12.65 -7.73 -25.52
C LEU A 45 -12.15 -6.66 -26.49
N LYS A 46 -11.60 -5.55 -26.00
CA LYS A 46 -11.06 -4.45 -26.82
C LYS A 46 -10.19 -4.90 -28.00
N PRO A 47 -9.28 -5.89 -27.88
CA PRO A 47 -8.48 -6.38 -29.01
C PRO A 47 -9.29 -7.02 -30.16
N TYR A 48 -10.51 -7.48 -29.90
CA TYR A 48 -11.42 -7.98 -30.94
C TYR A 48 -12.10 -6.82 -31.67
N PHE A 49 -12.54 -5.79 -30.91
CA PHE A 49 -13.23 -4.63 -31.46
C PHE A 49 -12.32 -3.74 -32.33
N ASP A 50 -11.05 -3.57 -31.94
CA ASP A 50 -10.07 -2.81 -32.71
C ASP A 50 -9.42 -3.61 -33.86
N GLY A 51 -9.75 -4.91 -33.97
CA GLY A 51 -9.31 -5.79 -35.04
C GLY A 51 -7.89 -6.35 -34.89
N ARG A 52 -7.21 -6.14 -33.75
CA ARG A 52 -5.89 -6.72 -33.47
C ARG A 52 -5.92 -8.24 -33.37
N VAL A 53 -7.04 -8.78 -32.87
CA VAL A 53 -7.28 -10.21 -32.73
C VAL A 53 -8.60 -10.54 -33.42
N LYS A 54 -8.64 -11.64 -34.19
CA LYS A 54 -9.89 -12.13 -34.78
C LYS A 54 -10.49 -13.20 -33.86
N PRO A 55 -11.74 -13.04 -33.38
CA PRO A 55 -12.35 -14.06 -32.53
C PRO A 55 -12.70 -15.31 -33.34
N GLU A 56 -12.66 -16.48 -32.69
CA GLU A 56 -13.10 -17.75 -33.30
C GLU A 56 -14.61 -17.75 -33.58
N ASN A 57 -15.39 -17.21 -32.63
CA ASN A 57 -16.81 -16.94 -32.80
C ASN A 57 -17.02 -15.43 -32.73
N PRO A 58 -17.56 -14.77 -33.77
CA PRO A 58 -17.81 -13.33 -33.75
C PRO A 58 -18.94 -12.91 -32.80
N ARG A 59 -19.70 -13.87 -32.25
CA ARG A 59 -20.75 -13.65 -31.24
C ARG A 59 -20.27 -14.12 -29.87
N LEU A 60 -20.18 -13.22 -28.90
CA LEU A 60 -19.68 -13.52 -27.56
C LEU A 60 -20.69 -13.05 -26.50
N ALA A 61 -20.87 -13.78 -25.42
CA ALA A 61 -21.63 -13.31 -24.27
C ALA A 61 -20.95 -13.70 -22.96
N ASN A 62 -21.09 -12.86 -21.94
CA ASN A 62 -20.52 -13.12 -20.62
C ASN A 62 -21.32 -12.44 -19.50
N SER A 63 -20.89 -12.74 -18.28
CA SER A 63 -21.19 -11.96 -17.08
C SER A 63 -19.84 -11.55 -16.51
N GLN A 64 -19.48 -10.28 -16.69
CA GLN A 64 -18.16 -9.76 -16.35
C GLN A 64 -18.19 -9.05 -15.00
N LYS A 65 -17.30 -9.45 -14.09
CA LYS A 65 -17.03 -8.68 -12.86
C LYS A 65 -16.36 -7.35 -13.20
N CYS A 66 -16.88 -6.26 -12.65
CA CYS A 66 -16.43 -4.91 -12.91
C CYS A 66 -16.18 -4.15 -11.60
N ILE A 67 -15.16 -3.29 -11.60
CA ILE A 67 -14.93 -2.31 -10.51
C ILE A 67 -15.02 -0.89 -11.08
N ARG A 68 -15.78 -0.03 -10.39
CA ARG A 68 -15.81 1.42 -10.59
C ARG A 68 -15.66 2.11 -9.24
N THR A 69 -14.78 3.12 -9.18
CA THR A 69 -14.52 3.86 -7.93
C THR A 69 -14.73 5.36 -8.06
N ASN A 70 -15.31 5.81 -9.18
CA ASN A 70 -15.52 7.22 -9.47
C ASN A 70 -16.56 7.82 -8.52
N ASP A 71 -17.62 7.05 -8.23
CA ASP A 71 -18.78 7.48 -7.44
C ASP A 71 -18.85 6.78 -6.07
N ILE A 72 -17.68 6.57 -5.45
CA ILE A 72 -17.56 5.81 -4.19
C ILE A 72 -18.39 6.44 -3.05
N GLU A 73 -18.54 7.75 -3.06
CA GLU A 73 -19.33 8.53 -2.12
C GLU A 73 -20.84 8.30 -2.23
N ASN A 74 -21.32 7.85 -3.40
CA ASN A 74 -22.72 7.51 -3.66
C ASN A 74 -23.09 6.10 -3.19
N VAL A 75 -22.10 5.25 -2.94
CA VAL A 75 -22.30 3.86 -2.48
C VAL A 75 -22.91 3.85 -1.08
N GLY A 76 -24.04 3.17 -0.95
CA GLY A 76 -24.82 3.05 0.28
C GLY A 76 -25.79 4.21 0.54
N LYS A 77 -25.57 5.37 -0.08
CA LYS A 77 -26.47 6.54 -0.01
C LYS A 77 -27.56 6.48 -1.08
N THR A 78 -27.17 6.21 -2.32
CA THR A 78 -28.11 5.98 -3.42
C THR A 78 -28.56 4.53 -3.45
N ARG A 79 -29.66 4.24 -4.15
CA ARG A 79 -30.24 2.89 -4.19
C ARG A 79 -29.51 1.94 -5.14
N ARG A 80 -28.63 2.45 -6.01
CA ARG A 80 -28.11 1.74 -7.19
C ARG A 80 -26.58 1.74 -7.38
N HIS A 81 -25.82 2.59 -6.67
CA HIS A 81 -24.36 2.69 -6.87
C HIS A 81 -23.57 1.71 -6.01
N HIS A 82 -22.64 0.99 -6.65
CA HIS A 82 -21.82 -0.07 -6.07
C HIS A 82 -20.38 0.09 -6.60
N THR A 83 -19.38 -0.30 -5.81
CA THR A 83 -18.00 -0.31 -6.30
C THR A 83 -17.71 -1.54 -7.15
N PHE A 84 -18.35 -2.67 -6.83
CA PHE A 84 -18.28 -3.92 -7.58
C PHE A 84 -19.67 -4.30 -8.07
N PHE A 85 -19.76 -4.67 -9.33
CA PHE A 85 -21.01 -5.12 -9.94
C PHE A 85 -20.74 -6.08 -11.09
N GLU A 86 -21.77 -6.80 -11.51
CA GLU A 86 -21.68 -7.70 -12.65
C GLU A 86 -22.35 -7.06 -13.87
N MET A 87 -21.57 -6.90 -14.93
CA MET A 87 -22.07 -6.44 -16.22
C MET A 87 -22.32 -7.65 -17.11
N LEU A 88 -23.60 -7.93 -17.35
CA LEU A 88 -24.04 -8.88 -18.36
C LEU A 88 -23.82 -8.25 -19.74
N GLY A 89 -23.13 -8.97 -20.62
CA GLY A 89 -22.76 -8.46 -21.93
C GLY A 89 -23.06 -9.46 -23.04
N ASN A 90 -23.46 -8.93 -24.20
CA ASN A 90 -23.51 -9.66 -25.46
C ASN A 90 -22.87 -8.81 -26.56
N PHE A 91 -21.96 -9.41 -27.29
CA PHE A 91 -21.05 -8.73 -28.19
C PHE A 91 -21.14 -9.33 -29.60
N SER A 92 -21.07 -8.44 -30.59
CA SER A 92 -20.97 -8.80 -32.01
C SER A 92 -19.73 -8.16 -32.60
N ILE A 93 -18.84 -8.97 -33.17
CA ILE A 93 -17.64 -8.51 -33.86
C ILE A 93 -17.85 -8.69 -35.37
N GLY A 94 -18.46 -7.69 -36.01
CA GLY A 94 -18.71 -7.67 -37.45
C GLY A 94 -19.72 -8.68 -37.98
N ASP A 95 -20.67 -9.16 -37.17
CA ASP A 95 -21.70 -10.13 -37.56
C ASP A 95 -23.11 -9.53 -37.59
N TYR A 96 -23.79 -9.43 -36.44
CA TYR A 96 -25.09 -8.75 -36.31
C TYR A 96 -24.94 -7.31 -35.79
N PHE A 97 -25.96 -6.47 -35.99
CA PHE A 97 -25.94 -5.07 -35.56
C PHE A 97 -27.26 -4.65 -34.89
N LYS A 98 -27.75 -3.43 -35.13
CA LYS A 98 -28.89 -2.82 -34.43
C LYS A 98 -30.16 -3.66 -34.45
N GLU A 99 -30.52 -4.22 -35.59
CA GLU A 99 -31.79 -4.92 -35.77
C GLU A 99 -31.91 -6.14 -34.85
N GLU A 100 -30.92 -7.02 -34.86
CA GLU A 100 -30.86 -8.18 -33.96
C GLU A 100 -30.64 -7.74 -32.51
N ALA A 101 -29.76 -6.77 -32.25
CA ALA A 101 -29.48 -6.32 -30.90
C ALA A 101 -30.75 -5.80 -30.19
N ILE A 102 -31.52 -4.94 -30.87
CA ILE A 102 -32.77 -4.37 -30.34
C ILE A 102 -33.84 -5.45 -30.19
N THR A 103 -34.04 -6.29 -31.21
CA THR A 103 -35.11 -7.31 -31.16
C THR A 103 -34.83 -8.43 -30.15
N TRP A 104 -33.58 -8.86 -30.01
CA TRP A 104 -33.20 -9.84 -28.99
C TRP A 104 -33.23 -9.25 -27.58
N ALA A 105 -32.87 -7.97 -27.42
CA ALA A 105 -33.01 -7.31 -26.13
C ALA A 105 -34.47 -7.26 -25.69
N TRP A 106 -35.37 -6.89 -26.59
CA TRP A 106 -36.80 -6.89 -26.32
C TRP A 106 -37.35 -8.29 -26.04
N GLU A 107 -36.95 -9.30 -26.82
CA GLU A 107 -37.32 -10.71 -26.63
C GLU A 107 -36.91 -11.21 -25.24
N PHE A 108 -35.66 -10.95 -24.82
CA PHE A 108 -35.18 -11.36 -23.51
C PHE A 108 -35.95 -10.68 -22.37
N LEU A 109 -36.18 -9.36 -22.48
CA LEU A 109 -36.86 -8.59 -21.44
C LEU A 109 -38.34 -8.97 -21.29
N THR A 110 -39.07 -9.17 -22.39
CA THR A 110 -40.53 -9.34 -22.37
C THR A 110 -40.99 -10.79 -22.52
N GLY A 111 -40.13 -11.70 -23.01
CA GLY A 111 -40.42 -13.12 -23.15
C GLY A 111 -40.68 -13.78 -21.79
N LYS A 112 -41.81 -14.49 -21.66
CA LYS A 112 -42.27 -15.08 -20.39
C LYS A 112 -41.36 -16.20 -19.87
N GLU A 113 -40.69 -16.89 -20.77
CA GLU A 113 -39.70 -17.91 -20.50
C GLU A 113 -38.38 -17.32 -19.96
N TRP A 114 -38.09 -16.06 -20.29
CA TRP A 114 -36.89 -15.33 -19.90
C TRP A 114 -37.17 -14.44 -18.67
N ILE A 115 -37.24 -13.12 -18.85
CA ILE A 115 -37.45 -12.14 -17.78
C ILE A 115 -38.93 -11.85 -17.55
N GLY A 116 -39.72 -11.71 -18.62
CA GLY A 116 -41.16 -11.52 -18.56
C GLY A 116 -41.60 -10.17 -17.99
N PHE A 117 -40.84 -9.09 -18.21
CA PHE A 117 -41.27 -7.75 -17.88
C PHE A 117 -42.52 -7.34 -18.65
N ASP A 118 -43.33 -6.50 -18.01
CA ASP A 118 -44.48 -5.87 -18.64
C ASP A 118 -44.00 -4.87 -19.71
N PRO A 119 -44.31 -5.08 -21.00
CA PRO A 119 -43.94 -4.16 -22.08
C PRO A 119 -44.41 -2.73 -21.87
N GLU A 120 -45.50 -2.51 -21.13
CA GLU A 120 -46.04 -1.16 -20.85
C GLU A 120 -45.18 -0.37 -19.87
N ARG A 121 -44.27 -1.03 -19.15
CA ARG A 121 -43.35 -0.41 -18.18
C ARG A 121 -41.97 -0.11 -18.76
N LEU A 122 -41.76 -0.42 -20.05
CA LEU A 122 -40.49 -0.18 -20.72
C LEU A 122 -40.55 1.09 -21.57
N SER A 123 -39.51 1.89 -21.44
CA SER A 123 -39.21 3.06 -22.27
C SER A 123 -37.75 2.98 -22.72
N VAL A 124 -37.42 3.66 -23.81
CA VAL A 124 -36.05 3.66 -24.35
C VAL A 124 -35.58 5.07 -24.65
N THR A 125 -34.27 5.28 -24.58
CA THR A 125 -33.62 6.50 -25.06
C THR A 125 -32.77 6.18 -26.30
N VAL A 126 -32.62 7.13 -27.23
CA VAL A 126 -31.84 6.99 -28.46
C VAL A 126 -31.08 8.28 -28.78
N TYR A 127 -29.94 8.15 -29.47
CA TYR A 127 -29.22 9.32 -29.97
C TYR A 127 -30.07 10.11 -30.98
N PRO A 128 -30.11 11.46 -30.95
CA PRO A 128 -31.07 12.22 -31.75
C PRO A 128 -30.93 12.02 -33.26
N GLU A 129 -29.70 11.78 -33.72
CA GLU A 129 -29.35 11.53 -35.13
C GLU A 129 -29.47 10.04 -35.53
N ASP A 130 -29.69 9.11 -34.58
CA ASP A 130 -29.84 7.68 -34.87
C ASP A 130 -31.29 7.31 -35.23
N GLU A 131 -31.73 7.76 -36.40
CA GLU A 131 -33.06 7.46 -36.95
C GLU A 131 -33.31 5.97 -37.21
N GLU A 132 -32.25 5.18 -37.38
CA GLU A 132 -32.35 3.73 -37.59
C GLU A 132 -32.79 3.02 -36.30
N ALA A 133 -32.16 3.34 -35.17
CA ALA A 133 -32.54 2.80 -33.87
C ALA A 133 -33.97 3.22 -33.50
N PHE A 134 -34.35 4.48 -33.74
CA PHE A 134 -35.71 4.97 -33.49
C PHE A 134 -36.76 4.15 -34.26
N LYS A 135 -36.55 3.93 -35.56
CA LYS A 135 -37.48 3.13 -36.40
C LYS A 135 -37.55 1.67 -35.97
N LEU A 136 -36.43 1.07 -35.59
CA LEU A 136 -36.42 -0.31 -35.09
C LEU A 136 -37.25 -0.45 -33.80
N TRP A 137 -37.12 0.49 -32.87
CA TRP A 137 -37.97 0.52 -31.66
C TRP A 137 -39.45 0.79 -31.98
N ASN A 138 -39.75 1.76 -32.84
CA ASN A 138 -41.13 2.16 -33.10
C ASN A 138 -41.89 1.18 -34.01
N GLU A 139 -41.29 0.79 -35.14
CA GLU A 139 -41.98 0.03 -36.19
C GLU A 139 -41.81 -1.47 -36.02
N LYS A 140 -40.62 -1.94 -35.62
CA LYS A 140 -40.32 -3.37 -35.53
C LYS A 140 -40.64 -3.96 -34.17
N VAL A 141 -40.25 -3.28 -33.09
CA VAL A 141 -40.63 -3.68 -31.72
C VAL A 141 -42.08 -3.26 -31.41
N GLY A 142 -42.52 -2.12 -31.93
CA GLY A 142 -43.88 -1.61 -31.72
C GLY A 142 -44.01 -0.67 -30.52
N LEU A 143 -42.91 -0.08 -30.04
CA LEU A 143 -42.93 0.85 -28.91
C LEU A 143 -43.54 2.21 -29.33
N PRO A 144 -44.50 2.77 -28.59
CA PRO A 144 -45.05 4.09 -28.91
C PRO A 144 -43.97 5.19 -28.92
N ALA A 145 -44.13 6.17 -29.81
CA ALA A 145 -43.13 7.21 -30.02
C ALA A 145 -42.85 8.05 -28.77
N GLU A 146 -43.87 8.27 -27.93
CA GLU A 146 -43.76 8.98 -26.66
C GLU A 146 -42.91 8.25 -25.60
N ARG A 147 -42.62 6.96 -25.80
CA ARG A 147 -41.72 6.15 -24.94
C ARG A 147 -40.33 5.96 -25.54
N ILE A 148 -40.04 6.63 -26.66
CA ILE A 148 -38.73 6.65 -27.32
C ILE A 148 -38.18 8.08 -27.23
N ILE A 149 -37.33 8.33 -26.23
CA ILE A 149 -36.83 9.66 -25.90
C ILE A 149 -35.49 9.90 -26.61
N LYS A 150 -35.30 11.09 -27.19
CA LYS A 150 -34.06 11.45 -27.86
C LYS A 150 -33.17 12.26 -26.93
N LEU A 151 -31.96 11.79 -26.63
CA LEU A 151 -31.00 12.46 -25.73
C LEU A 151 -29.61 12.51 -26.36
N GLU A 152 -28.94 13.67 -26.29
CA GLU A 152 -27.57 13.84 -26.80
C GLU A 152 -26.57 12.91 -26.09
N ASP A 153 -26.82 12.59 -24.81
CA ASP A 153 -25.96 11.71 -24.01
C ASP A 153 -25.95 10.25 -24.49
N ASN A 154 -26.86 9.87 -25.41
CA ASN A 154 -26.86 8.55 -26.05
C ASN A 154 -25.74 8.39 -27.12
N PHE A 155 -24.57 8.98 -26.90
CA PHE A 155 -23.36 8.72 -27.66
C PHE A 155 -22.29 8.19 -26.70
N TRP A 156 -22.01 6.90 -26.81
CA TRP A 156 -21.06 6.25 -25.91
C TRP A 156 -19.63 6.44 -26.40
N ASP A 157 -18.81 7.08 -25.57
CA ASP A 157 -17.41 7.37 -25.83
C ASP A 157 -16.59 7.25 -24.52
N ILE A 158 -15.49 6.50 -24.56
CA ILE A 158 -14.58 6.30 -23.43
C ILE A 158 -13.25 7.04 -23.61
N GLY A 159 -13.16 7.94 -24.59
CA GLY A 159 -11.91 8.49 -25.08
C GLY A 159 -11.31 7.59 -26.16
N GLU A 160 -9.98 7.54 -26.27
CA GLU A 160 -9.30 6.83 -27.36
C GLU A 160 -9.74 5.34 -27.48
N GLY A 161 -10.45 5.02 -28.57
CA GLY A 161 -10.93 3.67 -28.84
C GLY A 161 -12.31 3.60 -29.53
N PRO A 162 -12.87 2.37 -29.65
CA PRO A 162 -14.17 2.12 -30.25
C PRO A 162 -15.31 2.86 -29.52
N CYS A 163 -16.21 3.50 -30.29
CA CYS A 163 -17.31 4.32 -29.78
C CYS A 163 -18.49 4.37 -30.79
N GLY A 164 -19.61 4.95 -30.39
CA GLY A 164 -20.76 5.13 -31.28
C GLY A 164 -22.07 5.52 -30.56
N PRO A 165 -23.15 5.77 -31.32
CA PRO A 165 -24.46 6.02 -30.74
C PRO A 165 -24.93 4.79 -29.97
N CYS A 166 -25.76 5.00 -28.96
CA CYS A 166 -26.36 3.93 -28.18
C CYS A 166 -27.87 4.12 -28.00
N THR A 167 -28.51 3.08 -27.49
CA THR A 167 -29.87 3.14 -26.97
C THR A 167 -29.92 2.47 -25.61
N GLU A 168 -30.61 3.09 -24.67
CA GLU A 168 -30.73 2.58 -23.31
C GLU A 168 -32.17 2.22 -23.01
N ILE A 169 -32.37 1.11 -22.32
CA ILE A 169 -33.69 0.59 -21.96
C ILE A 169 -33.92 0.85 -20.48
N PHE A 170 -35.05 1.48 -20.17
CA PHE A 170 -35.46 1.85 -18.82
C PHE A 170 -36.71 1.08 -18.42
N TYR A 171 -36.73 0.62 -17.16
CA TYR A 171 -37.92 0.05 -16.54
C TYR A 171 -38.54 1.06 -15.57
N ASP A 172 -39.82 1.38 -15.77
CA ASP A 172 -40.61 2.22 -14.89
C ASP A 172 -41.03 1.43 -13.65
N ARG A 173 -40.43 1.72 -12.49
CA ARG A 173 -40.73 1.12 -11.19
C ARG A 173 -42.05 1.62 -10.57
N GLY A 174 -42.69 2.60 -11.18
CA GLY A 174 -43.99 3.15 -10.80
C GLY A 174 -43.88 4.42 -9.96
N GLU A 175 -45.01 5.10 -9.78
CA GLU A 175 -45.09 6.42 -9.14
C GLU A 175 -44.56 6.45 -7.69
N ALA A 176 -44.57 5.32 -6.97
CA ALA A 176 -44.02 5.23 -5.61
C ALA A 176 -42.49 5.49 -5.55
N TYR A 177 -41.81 5.47 -6.69
CA TYR A 177 -40.36 5.63 -6.80
C TYR A 177 -39.94 6.97 -7.42
N GLY A 178 -40.85 7.94 -7.56
CA GLY A 178 -40.53 9.24 -8.12
C GLY A 178 -41.45 10.37 -7.68
N ASP A 179 -40.94 11.60 -7.70
CA ASP A 179 -41.71 12.82 -7.52
C ASP A 179 -42.01 13.44 -8.89
N ALA A 180 -43.29 13.56 -9.26
CA ALA A 180 -43.69 14.12 -10.55
C ALA A 180 -43.31 15.60 -10.74
N THR A 181 -42.88 16.29 -9.68
CA THR A 181 -42.40 17.68 -9.74
C THR A 181 -40.91 17.80 -10.03
N ASP A 182 -40.17 16.70 -9.97
CA ASP A 182 -38.74 16.67 -10.26
C ASP A 182 -38.50 16.80 -11.78
N PRO A 183 -37.73 17.80 -12.25
CA PRO A 183 -37.41 17.94 -13.68
C PRO A 183 -36.66 16.74 -14.26
N GLU A 184 -35.97 15.95 -13.42
CA GLU A 184 -35.28 14.72 -13.82
C GLU A 184 -36.21 13.49 -13.89
N MET A 185 -37.52 13.64 -13.71
CA MET A 185 -38.51 12.55 -13.68
C MET A 185 -38.92 12.04 -15.08
N TYR A 186 -37.94 11.60 -15.86
CA TYR A 186 -38.12 10.99 -17.18
C TYR A 186 -37.12 9.85 -17.42
N PRO A 187 -37.36 8.92 -18.38
CA PRO A 187 -36.36 7.93 -18.75
C PRO A 187 -35.10 8.58 -19.33
N GLY A 188 -33.96 8.39 -18.67
CA GLY A 188 -32.68 9.07 -18.96
C GLY A 188 -32.30 10.16 -17.97
N GLY A 189 -33.23 10.62 -17.13
CA GLY A 189 -32.93 11.52 -16.02
C GLY A 189 -32.42 10.79 -14.78
N GLU A 190 -31.75 11.51 -13.88
CA GLU A 190 -31.19 10.95 -12.64
C GLU A 190 -32.27 10.75 -11.56
N ASN A 191 -33.07 9.68 -11.68
CA ASN A 191 -34.17 9.37 -10.75
C ASN A 191 -34.24 7.89 -10.36
N GLU A 192 -35.09 7.57 -9.37
CA GLU A 192 -35.27 6.19 -8.85
C GLU A 192 -36.44 5.42 -9.49
N ARG A 193 -37.27 6.09 -10.30
CA ARG A 193 -38.44 5.51 -10.96
C ARG A 193 -38.06 4.81 -12.25
N TYR A 194 -37.36 5.50 -13.14
CA TYR A 194 -36.92 4.96 -14.43
C TYR A 194 -35.51 4.41 -14.28
N LEU A 195 -35.40 3.11 -14.02
CA LEU A 195 -34.11 2.46 -13.83
C LEU A 195 -33.59 1.94 -15.17
N GLU A 196 -32.42 2.43 -15.60
CA GLU A 196 -31.71 1.90 -16.77
C GLU A 196 -31.30 0.45 -16.49
N VAL A 197 -31.82 -0.49 -17.27
CA VAL A 197 -31.53 -1.92 -17.12
C VAL A 197 -30.50 -2.42 -18.14
N TRP A 198 -30.43 -1.80 -19.31
CA TRP A 198 -29.60 -2.29 -20.41
C TRP A 198 -29.23 -1.18 -21.38
N ASN A 199 -27.93 -1.00 -21.64
CA ASN A 199 -27.38 -0.13 -22.67
C ASN A 199 -26.89 -0.95 -23.88
N LEU A 200 -27.32 -0.56 -25.08
CA LEU A 200 -26.93 -1.16 -26.36
C LEU A 200 -26.12 -0.15 -27.15
N VAL A 201 -24.80 -0.33 -27.20
CA VAL A 201 -23.86 0.54 -27.89
C VAL A 201 -23.59 0.03 -29.31
N PHE A 202 -23.85 0.89 -30.29
CA PHE A 202 -23.68 0.61 -31.70
C PHE A 202 -22.30 1.08 -32.17
N SER A 203 -21.28 0.38 -31.70
CA SER A 203 -19.88 0.74 -31.95
C SER A 203 -19.56 0.69 -33.45
N GLN A 204 -19.31 1.87 -34.04
CA GLN A 204 -19.08 2.03 -35.47
C GLN A 204 -18.01 3.08 -35.79
N PHE A 205 -17.48 3.76 -34.78
CA PHE A 205 -16.41 4.74 -34.88
C PHE A 205 -15.27 4.41 -33.92
N ASN A 206 -14.10 4.98 -34.16
CA ASN A 206 -12.95 4.99 -33.28
C ASN A 206 -12.61 6.44 -32.97
N HIS A 207 -12.61 6.80 -31.70
CA HIS A 207 -12.15 8.10 -31.23
C HIS A 207 -10.62 8.11 -31.22
N ASN A 208 -10.03 9.02 -31.97
CA ASN A 208 -8.58 9.17 -32.11
C ASN A 208 -8.02 10.19 -31.11
N LYS A 209 -6.71 10.13 -30.86
CA LYS A 209 -6.01 11.03 -29.94
C LYS A 209 -6.17 12.52 -30.26
N ASP A 210 -6.45 12.87 -31.51
CA ASP A 210 -6.65 14.25 -31.97
C ASP A 210 -8.09 14.75 -31.81
N GLY A 211 -8.98 13.93 -31.23
CA GLY A 211 -10.39 14.25 -31.01
C GLY A 211 -11.29 13.93 -32.22
N SER A 212 -10.75 13.34 -33.29
CA SER A 212 -11.53 12.97 -34.47
C SER A 212 -12.15 11.57 -34.35
N TYR A 213 -13.28 11.34 -35.03
CA TYR A 213 -13.93 10.03 -35.13
C TYR A 213 -13.71 9.41 -36.51
N THR A 214 -13.08 8.24 -36.57
CA THR A 214 -12.89 7.48 -37.82
C THR A 214 -13.78 6.23 -37.84
N PRO A 215 -14.33 5.80 -38.98
CA PRO A 215 -15.12 4.56 -39.03
C PRO A 215 -14.31 3.33 -38.62
N LEU A 216 -14.92 2.43 -37.85
CA LEU A 216 -14.32 1.13 -37.52
C LEU A 216 -14.29 0.21 -38.75
N PRO A 217 -13.35 -0.76 -38.82
CA PRO A 217 -13.29 -1.74 -39.90
C PRO A 217 -14.58 -2.55 -40.04
N ASN A 218 -15.23 -2.84 -38.92
CA ASN A 218 -16.53 -3.49 -38.84
C ASN A 218 -17.43 -2.72 -37.87
N LYS A 219 -18.74 -2.74 -38.13
CA LYS A 219 -19.74 -2.33 -37.14
C LYS A 219 -19.89 -3.45 -36.11
N ASN A 220 -19.89 -3.09 -34.84
CA ASN A 220 -19.89 -4.02 -33.73
C ASN A 220 -21.02 -3.70 -32.75
N ILE A 221 -21.39 -4.68 -31.94
CA ILE A 221 -22.31 -4.50 -30.81
C ILE A 221 -21.53 -4.67 -29.52
N ASP A 222 -21.62 -3.67 -28.65
CA ASP A 222 -21.21 -3.71 -27.25
C ASP A 222 -22.46 -3.46 -26.41
N THR A 223 -22.71 -4.30 -25.40
CA THR A 223 -23.83 -4.07 -24.49
C THR A 223 -23.40 -4.23 -23.04
N GLY A 224 -24.11 -3.51 -22.18
CA GLY A 224 -23.96 -3.61 -20.73
C GLY A 224 -25.32 -3.62 -20.05
N ALA A 225 -25.62 -4.71 -19.34
CA ALA A 225 -26.79 -4.85 -18.48
C ALA A 225 -26.33 -5.10 -17.04
N GLY A 226 -26.82 -4.30 -16.08
CA GLY A 226 -26.42 -4.43 -14.68
C GLY A 226 -27.22 -5.52 -13.96
N LEU A 227 -26.57 -6.63 -13.57
CA LEU A 227 -27.24 -7.76 -12.92
C LEU A 227 -27.98 -7.34 -11.65
N GLU A 228 -27.35 -6.49 -10.82
CA GLU A 228 -27.91 -5.99 -9.57
C GLU A 228 -29.20 -5.19 -9.79
N ARG A 229 -29.30 -4.44 -10.90
CA ARG A 229 -30.51 -3.67 -11.26
C ARG A 229 -31.64 -4.59 -11.71
N PHE A 230 -31.34 -5.62 -12.49
CA PHE A 230 -32.33 -6.65 -12.83
C PHE A 230 -32.86 -7.35 -11.58
N ALA A 231 -31.96 -7.71 -10.66
CA ALA A 231 -32.33 -8.38 -9.42
C ALA A 231 -33.26 -7.52 -8.55
N SER A 232 -33.00 -6.21 -8.43
CA SER A 232 -33.85 -5.33 -7.62
C SER A 232 -35.26 -5.17 -8.18
N ILE A 233 -35.40 -5.09 -9.51
CA ILE A 233 -36.71 -5.05 -10.17
C ILE A 233 -37.44 -6.39 -10.02
N LEU A 234 -36.80 -7.51 -10.33
CA LEU A 234 -37.43 -8.85 -10.35
C LEU A 234 -37.70 -9.43 -8.96
N GLN A 235 -37.12 -8.86 -7.92
CA GLN A 235 -37.41 -9.20 -6.52
C GLN A 235 -38.37 -8.19 -5.89
N ASP A 236 -38.72 -7.12 -6.60
CA ASP A 236 -39.59 -6.03 -6.15
C ASP A 236 -39.12 -5.41 -4.82
N VAL A 237 -37.82 -5.11 -4.75
CA VAL A 237 -37.19 -4.57 -3.53
C VAL A 237 -36.73 -3.12 -3.73
N ASN A 238 -36.69 -2.34 -2.65
CA ASN A 238 -36.51 -0.88 -2.74
C ASN A 238 -35.18 -0.45 -3.37
N SER A 239 -34.09 -1.14 -3.05
CA SER A 239 -32.75 -0.86 -3.54
C SER A 239 -32.02 -2.12 -3.99
N ASN A 240 -30.93 -1.96 -4.73
CA ASN A 240 -30.07 -3.08 -5.10
C ASN A 240 -29.49 -3.80 -3.86
N PHE A 241 -29.29 -3.09 -2.75
CA PHE A 241 -28.81 -3.65 -1.49
C PHE A 241 -29.83 -4.56 -0.78
N ASP A 242 -31.09 -4.51 -1.21
CA ASP A 242 -32.16 -5.33 -0.66
C ASP A 242 -32.33 -6.66 -1.42
N THR A 243 -31.47 -6.92 -2.40
CA THR A 243 -31.48 -8.16 -3.20
C THR A 243 -30.80 -9.32 -2.49
N ASP A 244 -31.01 -10.53 -3.01
CA ASP A 244 -30.32 -11.76 -2.60
C ASP A 244 -28.79 -11.71 -2.70
N ILE A 245 -28.23 -10.74 -3.43
CA ILE A 245 -26.78 -10.51 -3.55
C ILE A 245 -26.21 -9.87 -2.28
N PHE A 246 -26.93 -8.94 -1.66
CA PHE A 246 -26.41 -8.13 -0.54
C PHE A 246 -27.01 -8.51 0.80
N GLN A 247 -28.28 -8.94 0.83
CA GLN A 247 -28.98 -9.26 2.07
C GLN A 247 -28.22 -10.27 2.95
N PRO A 248 -27.63 -11.37 2.44
CA PRO A 248 -26.85 -12.28 3.29
C PRO A 248 -25.69 -11.60 4.03
N LEU A 249 -24.97 -10.69 3.36
CA LEU A 249 -23.87 -9.92 3.94
C LEU A 249 -24.38 -8.92 4.97
N ILE A 250 -25.43 -8.16 4.64
CA ILE A 250 -26.07 -7.20 5.55
C ILE A 250 -26.56 -7.90 6.81
N GLN A 251 -27.24 -9.04 6.68
CA GLN A 251 -27.77 -9.80 7.82
C GLN A 251 -26.66 -10.40 8.68
N LYS A 252 -25.54 -10.84 8.08
CA LYS A 252 -24.36 -11.32 8.85
C LYS A 252 -23.73 -10.17 9.64
N THR A 253 -23.53 -9.01 9.02
CA THR A 253 -23.03 -7.80 9.70
C THR A 253 -23.97 -7.33 10.80
N ALA A 254 -25.28 -7.33 10.56
CA ALA A 254 -26.31 -6.98 11.56
C ALA A 254 -26.24 -7.87 12.80
N LYS A 255 -26.05 -9.18 12.60
CA LYS A 255 -25.86 -10.14 13.71
C LYS A 255 -24.57 -9.90 14.48
N LEU A 256 -23.46 -9.61 13.78
CA LEU A 256 -22.17 -9.31 14.41
C LEU A 256 -22.24 -8.02 15.25
N ALA A 257 -22.92 -6.99 14.73
CA ALA A 257 -23.07 -5.70 15.39
C ALA A 257 -24.16 -5.69 16.48
N ASN A 258 -25.05 -6.68 16.49
CA ASN A 258 -26.28 -6.66 17.29
C ASN A 258 -27.13 -5.38 17.03
N VAL A 259 -27.17 -4.95 15.77
CA VAL A 259 -27.92 -3.78 15.27
C VAL A 259 -28.77 -4.25 14.09
N LYS A 260 -30.02 -3.77 14.00
CA LYS A 260 -30.93 -4.17 12.93
C LYS A 260 -30.84 -3.23 11.73
N TYR A 261 -30.84 -3.80 10.53
CA TYR A 261 -30.98 -3.10 9.26
C TYR A 261 -32.44 -2.68 9.03
N GLY A 262 -32.67 -1.46 8.53
CA GLY A 262 -33.98 -0.88 8.22
C GLY A 262 -34.60 -0.06 9.36
N GLU A 263 -33.94 0.07 10.52
CA GLU A 263 -34.46 0.86 11.66
C GLU A 263 -33.93 2.30 11.68
N LYS A 264 -32.71 2.56 11.18
CA LYS A 264 -32.08 3.89 11.16
C LYS A 264 -31.31 4.09 9.87
N GLU A 265 -31.67 5.12 9.12
CA GLU A 265 -31.12 5.41 7.80
C GLU A 265 -29.58 5.55 7.79
N ASP A 266 -29.01 6.28 8.76
CA ASP A 266 -27.55 6.45 8.87
C ASP A 266 -26.81 5.12 9.12
N LEU A 267 -27.43 4.18 9.86
CA LEU A 267 -26.85 2.86 10.11
C LEU A 267 -27.05 1.94 8.91
N ASP A 268 -28.12 2.12 8.15
CA ASP A 268 -28.37 1.39 6.91
C ASP A 268 -27.30 1.69 5.85
N VAL A 269 -26.85 2.95 5.76
CA VAL A 269 -25.71 3.33 4.92
C VAL A 269 -24.46 2.52 5.31
N ALA A 270 -24.17 2.40 6.62
CA ALA A 270 -23.03 1.63 7.10
C ALA A 270 -23.11 0.15 6.67
N PHE A 271 -24.28 -0.49 6.83
CA PHE A 271 -24.49 -1.87 6.39
C PHE A 271 -24.29 -2.04 4.88
N LYS A 272 -24.84 -1.12 4.07
CA LYS A 272 -24.74 -1.16 2.60
C LYS A 272 -23.29 -1.00 2.13
N VAL A 273 -22.55 -0.04 2.70
CA VAL A 273 -21.14 0.19 2.37
C VAL A 273 -20.28 -1.02 2.72
N ILE A 274 -20.47 -1.60 3.91
CA ILE A 274 -19.73 -2.80 4.33
C ILE A 274 -19.99 -3.96 3.36
N ALA A 275 -21.26 -4.22 3.02
CA ALA A 275 -21.65 -5.32 2.13
C ALA A 275 -21.11 -5.15 0.70
N ASP A 276 -21.10 -3.93 0.17
CA ASP A 276 -20.48 -3.64 -1.13
C ASP A 276 -18.96 -3.82 -1.09
N HIS A 277 -18.29 -3.15 -0.15
CA HIS A 277 -16.84 -3.08 -0.15
C HIS A 277 -16.17 -4.43 0.14
N ILE A 278 -16.77 -5.30 0.98
CA ILE A 278 -16.23 -6.65 1.16
C ILE A 278 -16.28 -7.47 -0.13
N ARG A 279 -17.33 -7.35 -0.95
CA ARG A 279 -17.40 -8.03 -2.26
C ARG A 279 -16.23 -7.56 -3.12
N THR A 280 -16.06 -6.25 -3.25
CA THR A 280 -14.98 -5.65 -4.04
C THR A 280 -13.60 -6.10 -3.58
N VAL A 281 -13.34 -6.04 -2.27
CA VAL A 281 -12.06 -6.45 -1.68
C VAL A 281 -11.82 -7.95 -1.90
N ALA A 282 -12.81 -8.80 -1.65
CA ALA A 282 -12.67 -10.24 -1.80
C ALA A 282 -12.33 -10.64 -3.26
N PHE A 283 -13.05 -10.08 -4.24
CA PHE A 283 -12.79 -10.35 -5.65
C PHE A 283 -11.45 -9.78 -6.12
N ALA A 284 -11.05 -8.59 -5.69
CA ALA A 284 -9.77 -8.01 -6.07
C ALA A 284 -8.58 -8.79 -5.50
N VAL A 285 -8.67 -9.25 -4.23
CA VAL A 285 -7.64 -10.09 -3.61
C VAL A 285 -7.59 -11.48 -4.27
N SER A 286 -8.76 -12.04 -4.61
CA SER A 286 -8.87 -13.28 -5.38
C SER A 286 -8.16 -13.21 -6.74
N ASP A 287 -8.15 -12.02 -7.36
CA ASP A 287 -7.45 -11.71 -8.62
C ASP A 287 -5.99 -11.27 -8.42
N GLY A 288 -5.45 -11.38 -7.19
CA GLY A 288 -4.04 -11.18 -6.87
C GLY A 288 -3.66 -9.76 -6.44
N VAL A 289 -4.63 -8.85 -6.20
CA VAL A 289 -4.34 -7.50 -5.73
C VAL A 289 -4.29 -7.44 -4.20
N LEU A 290 -3.13 -7.05 -3.66
CA LEU A 290 -2.95 -6.87 -2.22
C LEU A 290 -3.10 -5.39 -1.79
N PRO A 291 -3.63 -5.10 -0.58
CA PRO A 291 -3.65 -3.75 -0.02
C PRO A 291 -2.25 -3.11 0.02
N SER A 292 -2.08 -1.94 -0.60
CA SER A 292 -0.80 -1.22 -0.70
C SER A 292 -1.01 0.29 -0.66
N ASN A 293 0.09 1.08 -0.68
CA ASN A 293 0.02 2.54 -0.65
C ASN A 293 -0.14 3.17 -2.05
N GLU A 294 -0.09 2.38 -3.12
CA GLU A 294 -0.07 2.89 -4.49
C GLU A 294 -0.90 2.03 -5.46
N GLY A 295 -1.32 2.62 -6.57
CA GLY A 295 -2.01 1.93 -7.66
C GLY A 295 -3.28 1.18 -7.20
N ARG A 296 -3.45 -0.05 -7.69
CA ARG A 296 -4.63 -0.88 -7.36
C ARG A 296 -4.73 -1.20 -5.87
N GLY A 297 -3.59 -1.48 -5.25
CA GLY A 297 -3.53 -1.83 -3.83
C GLY A 297 -3.98 -0.68 -2.92
N TYR A 298 -3.75 0.58 -3.34
CA TYR A 298 -4.29 1.75 -2.66
C TYR A 298 -5.82 1.76 -2.65
N VAL A 299 -6.45 1.50 -3.79
CA VAL A 299 -7.92 1.47 -3.91
C VAL A 299 -8.52 0.39 -3.00
N ILE A 300 -7.95 -0.82 -3.00
CA ILE A 300 -8.44 -1.91 -2.15
C ILE A 300 -8.24 -1.60 -0.67
N ARG A 301 -7.09 -1.02 -0.31
CA ARG A 301 -6.85 -0.51 1.05
C ARG A 301 -7.90 0.53 1.45
N ARG A 302 -8.19 1.51 0.59
CA ARG A 302 -9.18 2.57 0.83
C ARG A 302 -10.56 1.98 1.11
N LEU A 303 -11.02 1.06 0.27
CA LEU A 303 -12.33 0.41 0.42
C LEU A 303 -12.42 -0.40 1.71
N LEU A 304 -11.40 -1.20 2.02
CA LEU A 304 -11.35 -1.97 3.26
C LEU A 304 -11.43 -1.04 4.48
N ARG A 305 -10.59 -0.01 4.54
CA ARG A 305 -10.57 0.94 5.67
C ARG A 305 -11.86 1.74 5.80
N ARG A 306 -12.49 2.11 4.68
CA ARG A 306 -13.81 2.76 4.66
C ARG A 306 -14.89 1.85 5.24
N ALA A 307 -14.91 0.57 4.88
CA ALA A 307 -15.85 -0.40 5.46
C ALA A 307 -15.63 -0.60 6.96
N VAL A 308 -14.37 -0.69 7.41
CA VAL A 308 -14.03 -0.82 8.84
C VAL A 308 -14.45 0.42 9.65
N ARG A 309 -14.28 1.63 9.08
CA ARG A 309 -14.80 2.88 9.69
C ARG A 309 -16.32 2.82 9.90
N TYR A 310 -17.08 2.39 8.89
CA TYR A 310 -18.52 2.18 9.04
C TYR A 310 -18.86 1.07 10.04
N GLY A 311 -18.02 0.04 10.15
CA GLY A 311 -18.11 -0.98 11.20
C GLY A 311 -18.05 -0.38 12.60
N LYS A 312 -17.16 0.60 12.85
CA LYS A 312 -17.11 1.34 14.13
C LYS A 312 -18.42 2.07 14.45
N MET A 313 -19.12 2.63 13.46
CA MET A 313 -20.43 3.27 13.70
C MET A 313 -21.48 2.26 14.18
N LEU A 314 -21.34 0.99 13.79
CA LEU A 314 -22.19 -0.12 14.23
C LEU A 314 -21.74 -0.75 15.56
N GLY A 315 -20.65 -0.25 16.17
CA GLY A 315 -20.08 -0.81 17.41
C GLY A 315 -19.17 -2.03 17.20
N LEU A 316 -18.68 -2.25 15.98
CA LEU A 316 -17.71 -3.31 15.68
C LEU A 316 -16.29 -2.81 15.97
N ASP A 317 -15.81 -3.12 17.17
CA ASP A 317 -14.51 -2.65 17.66
C ASP A 317 -13.33 -3.59 17.35
N LYS A 318 -13.60 -4.77 16.80
CA LYS A 318 -12.62 -5.81 16.47
C LYS A 318 -12.70 -6.17 14.99
N PRO A 319 -11.64 -6.76 14.41
CA PRO A 319 -11.67 -7.26 13.05
C PRO A 319 -12.88 -8.17 12.80
N PHE A 320 -13.66 -7.87 11.77
CA PHE A 320 -14.89 -8.58 11.43
C PHE A 320 -15.04 -8.80 9.93
N MET A 321 -14.47 -7.94 9.07
CA MET A 321 -14.63 -7.99 7.62
C MET A 321 -14.21 -9.34 7.04
N TYR A 322 -13.12 -9.92 7.54
CA TYR A 322 -12.65 -11.23 7.05
C TYR A 322 -13.71 -12.33 7.21
N THR A 323 -14.55 -12.25 8.26
CA THR A 323 -15.62 -13.24 8.48
C THR A 323 -16.72 -13.19 7.41
N LEU A 324 -16.83 -12.08 6.67
CA LEU A 324 -17.81 -11.90 5.62
C LEU A 324 -17.37 -12.53 4.29
N VAL A 325 -16.08 -12.85 4.11
CA VAL A 325 -15.52 -13.47 2.88
C VAL A 325 -16.21 -14.79 2.55
N GLU A 326 -16.45 -15.63 3.55
CA GLU A 326 -17.21 -16.87 3.40
C GLU A 326 -18.56 -16.63 2.73
N THR A 327 -19.27 -15.59 3.18
CA THR A 327 -20.61 -15.27 2.71
C THR A 327 -20.59 -14.65 1.33
N VAL A 328 -19.53 -13.94 0.96
CA VAL A 328 -19.29 -13.56 -0.45
C VAL A 328 -19.18 -14.83 -1.32
N GLY A 329 -18.45 -15.84 -0.84
CA GLY A 329 -18.32 -17.14 -1.51
C GLY A 329 -19.65 -17.90 -1.62
N GLU A 330 -20.47 -17.90 -0.58
CA GLU A 330 -21.81 -18.52 -0.61
C GLU A 330 -22.75 -17.86 -1.63
N VAL A 331 -22.71 -16.53 -1.74
CA VAL A 331 -23.57 -15.76 -2.66
C VAL A 331 -23.10 -15.88 -4.11
N MET A 332 -21.80 -15.77 -4.35
CA MET A 332 -21.25 -15.56 -5.70
C MET A 332 -20.42 -16.73 -6.24
N GLY A 333 -20.02 -17.68 -5.39
CA GLY A 333 -19.07 -18.76 -5.74
C GLY A 333 -19.56 -19.75 -6.77
N SER A 334 -20.88 -19.83 -7.01
CA SER A 334 -21.46 -20.72 -8.04
C SER A 334 -20.99 -20.41 -9.47
N TYR A 335 -20.71 -19.14 -9.77
CA TYR A 335 -20.18 -18.71 -11.06
C TYR A 335 -18.72 -18.23 -10.98
N TYR A 336 -18.27 -17.83 -9.79
CA TYR A 336 -16.90 -17.38 -9.54
C TYR A 336 -16.19 -18.27 -8.52
N PRO A 337 -15.68 -19.45 -8.90
CA PRO A 337 -15.12 -20.41 -7.95
C PRO A 337 -13.86 -19.91 -7.23
N ASP A 338 -13.08 -19.00 -7.86
CA ASP A 338 -11.84 -18.46 -7.30
C ASP A 338 -12.00 -17.90 -5.88
N VAL A 339 -13.11 -17.21 -5.58
CA VAL A 339 -13.34 -16.60 -4.26
C VAL A 339 -13.56 -17.66 -3.17
N VAL A 340 -14.03 -18.85 -3.56
CA VAL A 340 -14.20 -20.01 -2.67
C VAL A 340 -12.88 -20.74 -2.51
N GLU A 341 -12.17 -20.99 -3.61
CA GLU A 341 -10.88 -21.70 -3.62
C GLU A 341 -9.79 -20.94 -2.86
N LYS A 342 -9.76 -19.61 -2.99
CA LYS A 342 -8.75 -18.73 -2.35
C LYS A 342 -9.24 -18.13 -1.03
N ARG A 343 -10.34 -18.64 -0.46
CA ARG A 343 -10.98 -18.09 0.75
C ARG A 343 -10.00 -17.82 1.89
N GLU A 344 -9.22 -18.83 2.30
CA GLU A 344 -8.29 -18.71 3.44
C GLU A 344 -7.26 -17.59 3.23
N PHE A 345 -6.76 -17.47 2.00
CA PHE A 345 -5.84 -16.40 1.63
C PHE A 345 -6.51 -15.03 1.70
N ILE A 346 -7.72 -14.91 1.14
CA ILE A 346 -8.49 -13.65 1.15
C ILE A 346 -8.81 -13.24 2.60
N GLU A 347 -9.27 -14.18 3.43
CA GLU A 347 -9.55 -13.95 4.85
C GLU A 347 -8.30 -13.44 5.59
N LYS A 348 -7.14 -14.08 5.38
CA LYS A 348 -5.86 -13.66 5.97
C LYS A 348 -5.45 -12.25 5.54
N VAL A 349 -5.60 -11.92 4.25
CA VAL A 349 -5.28 -10.59 3.71
C VAL A 349 -6.18 -9.52 4.34
N VAL A 350 -7.49 -9.76 4.38
CA VAL A 350 -8.48 -8.82 4.95
C VAL A 350 -8.27 -8.64 6.45
N HIS A 351 -8.09 -9.74 7.19
CA HIS A 351 -7.86 -9.71 8.63
C HIS A 351 -6.62 -8.88 9.00
N ASN A 352 -5.48 -9.12 8.33
CA ASN A 352 -4.23 -8.45 8.66
C ASN A 352 -4.27 -6.94 8.39
N GLU A 353 -4.89 -6.50 7.28
CA GLU A 353 -5.04 -5.06 7.01
C GLU A 353 -6.05 -4.41 7.96
N GLU A 354 -7.13 -5.11 8.32
CA GLU A 354 -8.14 -4.64 9.27
C GLU A 354 -7.56 -4.49 10.69
N GLU A 355 -6.82 -5.48 11.18
CA GLU A 355 -6.16 -5.45 12.49
C GLU A 355 -5.18 -4.27 12.60
N ARG A 356 -4.31 -4.11 11.60
CA ARG A 356 -3.35 -2.99 11.55
C ARG A 356 -4.05 -1.64 11.48
N PHE A 357 -5.17 -1.55 10.77
CA PHE A 357 -5.91 -0.29 10.66
C PHE A 357 -6.63 0.06 11.96
N HIS A 358 -7.19 -0.93 12.68
CA HIS A 358 -7.83 -0.72 13.97
C HIS A 358 -6.92 -0.04 15.00
N GLU A 359 -5.62 -0.36 15.00
CA GLU A 359 -4.63 0.30 15.86
C GLU A 359 -4.59 1.82 15.64
N THR A 360 -4.68 2.27 14.39
CA THR A 360 -4.62 3.69 14.01
C THR A 360 -5.98 4.40 14.01
N LEU A 361 -7.07 3.65 13.82
CA LEU A 361 -8.41 4.20 13.58
C LEU A 361 -8.97 4.93 14.80
N THR A 362 -8.84 4.35 15.99
CA THR A 362 -9.43 4.93 17.21
C THR A 362 -8.82 6.27 17.57
N GLU A 363 -7.49 6.39 17.50
CA GLU A 363 -6.79 7.65 17.77
C GLU A 363 -7.11 8.71 16.70
N GLY A 364 -7.09 8.33 15.42
CA GLY A 364 -7.40 9.24 14.32
C GLY A 364 -8.83 9.80 14.36
N LEU A 365 -9.84 8.97 14.68
CA LEU A 365 -11.22 9.43 14.83
C LEU A 365 -11.41 10.38 16.01
N SER A 366 -10.70 10.16 17.13
CA SER A 366 -10.74 11.07 18.28
C SER A 366 -10.20 12.46 17.91
N ILE A 367 -9.04 12.49 17.23
CA ILE A 367 -8.42 13.73 16.77
C ILE A 367 -9.33 14.45 15.77
N LEU A 368 -9.95 13.73 14.83
CA LEU A 368 -10.89 14.31 13.87
C LEU A 368 -12.14 14.90 14.51
N ALA A 369 -12.68 14.25 15.54
CA ALA A 369 -13.83 14.76 16.28
C ALA A 369 -13.48 16.09 16.99
N GLU A 370 -12.31 16.17 17.61
CA GLU A 370 -11.80 17.40 18.23
C GLU A 370 -11.60 18.52 17.19
N MET A 371 -10.91 18.23 16.08
CA MET A 371 -10.68 19.19 14.99
C MET A 371 -12.00 19.69 14.38
N SER A 372 -12.98 18.80 14.21
CA SER A 372 -14.29 19.16 13.66
C SER A 372 -15.09 20.04 14.63
N ALA A 373 -15.01 19.76 15.93
CA ALA A 373 -15.63 20.60 16.95
C ALA A 373 -14.98 21.99 17.02
N GLU A 374 -13.65 22.06 16.95
CA GLU A 374 -12.89 23.32 16.91
C GLU A 374 -13.25 24.15 15.67
N ALA A 375 -13.24 23.55 14.48
CA ALA A 375 -13.62 24.21 13.23
C ALA A 375 -15.02 24.81 13.31
N LYS A 376 -16.01 24.02 13.78
CA LYS A 376 -17.39 24.49 13.98
C LYS A 376 -17.46 25.63 14.99
N SER A 377 -16.77 25.52 16.12
CA SER A 377 -16.78 26.55 17.17
C SER A 377 -16.19 27.89 16.72
N THR A 378 -15.25 27.85 15.77
CA THR A 378 -14.56 29.04 15.22
C THR A 378 -15.21 29.56 13.94
N GLY A 379 -16.32 28.94 13.48
CA GLY A 379 -17.05 29.33 12.27
C GLY A 379 -16.38 28.89 10.97
N HIS A 380 -15.37 28.01 11.02
CA HIS A 380 -14.72 27.45 9.84
C HIS A 380 -15.48 26.23 9.34
N THR A 381 -15.57 26.09 8.02
CA THR A 381 -16.19 24.95 7.33
C THR A 381 -15.16 24.03 6.67
N VAL A 382 -13.86 24.23 6.93
CA VAL A 382 -12.76 23.52 6.27
C VAL A 382 -11.71 23.07 7.28
N ILE A 383 -11.31 21.80 7.21
CA ILE A 383 -10.13 21.25 7.89
C ILE A 383 -8.90 21.61 7.04
N SER A 384 -7.91 22.27 7.63
CA SER A 384 -6.71 22.72 6.91
C SER A 384 -5.88 21.55 6.36
N GLY A 385 -5.22 21.78 5.22
CA GLY A 385 -4.37 20.75 4.60
C GLY A 385 -3.21 20.30 5.49
N ALA A 386 -2.68 21.18 6.34
CA ALA A 386 -1.65 20.84 7.32
C ALA A 386 -2.16 19.90 8.43
N ASN A 387 -3.41 20.08 8.89
CA ASN A 387 -4.03 19.19 9.87
C ASN A 387 -4.35 17.82 9.27
N ALA A 388 -4.88 17.79 8.05
CA ALA A 388 -5.09 16.57 7.29
C ALA A 388 -3.75 15.84 7.01
N PHE A 389 -2.69 16.58 6.68
CA PHE A 389 -1.36 16.03 6.48
C PHE A 389 -0.78 15.47 7.77
N LYS A 390 -0.98 16.14 8.92
CA LYS A 390 -0.56 15.60 10.22
C LYS A 390 -1.28 14.29 10.56
N LEU A 391 -2.59 14.20 10.31
CA LEU A 391 -3.36 12.96 10.46
C LEU A 391 -2.79 11.82 9.62
N TYR A 392 -2.43 12.12 8.37
CA TYR A 392 -1.84 11.17 7.44
C TYR A 392 -0.41 10.76 7.83
N ASP A 393 0.48 11.72 8.02
CA ASP A 393 1.92 11.51 8.21
C ASP A 393 2.29 11.03 9.62
N THR A 394 1.69 11.65 10.65
CA THR A 394 2.00 11.34 12.05
C THR A 394 1.20 10.16 12.58
N TYR A 395 -0.08 10.07 12.24
CA TYR A 395 -1.00 9.09 12.81
C TYR A 395 -1.44 8.00 11.83
N GLY A 396 -0.97 8.05 10.58
CA GLY A 396 -1.28 7.04 9.55
C GLY A 396 -2.73 7.03 9.08
N PHE A 397 -3.50 8.08 9.41
CA PHE A 397 -4.93 8.18 9.11
C PHE A 397 -5.16 8.70 7.68
N PRO A 398 -5.79 7.93 6.79
CA PRO A 398 -5.93 8.31 5.38
C PRO A 398 -6.68 9.63 5.16
N LEU A 399 -6.24 10.40 4.14
CA LEU A 399 -6.95 11.61 3.69
C LEU A 399 -8.39 11.29 3.30
N ASP A 400 -8.63 10.21 2.56
CA ASP A 400 -9.98 9.86 2.10
C ASP A 400 -10.98 9.68 3.26
N LEU A 401 -10.53 9.14 4.39
CA LEU A 401 -11.39 8.98 5.57
C LEU A 401 -11.57 10.29 6.35
N THR A 402 -10.58 11.17 6.27
CA THR A 402 -10.67 12.55 6.78
C THR A 402 -11.74 13.31 5.99
N GLU A 403 -11.75 13.18 4.66
CA GLU A 403 -12.75 13.76 3.76
C GLU A 403 -14.15 13.19 4.02
N ASP A 404 -14.29 11.86 4.09
CA ASP A 404 -15.58 11.20 4.41
C ASP A 404 -16.12 11.67 5.77
N PHE A 405 -15.28 11.74 6.79
CA PHE A 405 -15.68 12.22 8.12
C PHE A 405 -16.07 13.70 8.11
N ALA A 406 -15.29 14.54 7.44
CA ALA A 406 -15.56 15.97 7.33
C ALA A 406 -16.92 16.22 6.67
N LEU A 407 -17.19 15.57 5.54
CA LEU A 407 -18.43 15.72 4.78
C LEU A 407 -19.67 15.35 5.61
N GLU A 408 -19.62 14.24 6.35
CA GLU A 408 -20.70 13.83 7.26
C GLU A 408 -20.97 14.85 8.38
N HIS A 409 -19.97 15.65 8.73
CA HIS A 409 -20.08 16.71 9.73
C HIS A 409 -20.35 18.09 9.11
N GLY A 410 -20.58 18.18 7.80
CA GLY A 410 -20.80 19.44 7.09
C GLY A 410 -19.55 20.30 6.94
N LEU A 411 -18.38 19.67 6.91
CA LEU A 411 -17.06 20.27 6.71
C LEU A 411 -16.45 19.77 5.40
N ASN A 412 -15.48 20.52 4.86
CA ASN A 412 -14.62 20.10 3.76
C ASN A 412 -13.16 19.95 4.24
N VAL A 413 -12.29 19.40 3.40
CA VAL A 413 -10.84 19.33 3.65
C VAL A 413 -10.12 20.13 2.57
N ASP A 414 -9.13 20.92 2.97
CA ASP A 414 -8.24 21.65 2.06
C ASP A 414 -7.22 20.68 1.43
N ARG A 415 -7.59 20.16 0.26
CA ARG A 415 -6.80 19.17 -0.49
C ARG A 415 -5.54 19.77 -1.10
N GLU A 416 -5.60 21.00 -1.59
CA GLU A 416 -4.43 21.70 -2.15
C GLU A 416 -3.36 21.92 -1.07
N GLY A 417 -3.77 22.34 0.13
CA GLY A 417 -2.86 22.48 1.26
C GLY A 417 -2.24 21.15 1.71
N PHE A 418 -2.98 20.05 1.62
CA PHE A 418 -2.47 18.70 1.91
C PHE A 418 -1.40 18.29 0.88
N GLU A 419 -1.67 18.50 -0.40
CA GLU A 419 -0.73 18.19 -1.49
C GLU A 419 0.54 19.02 -1.40
N ALA A 420 0.43 20.31 -1.05
CA ALA A 420 1.58 21.17 -0.81
C ALA A 420 2.47 20.63 0.33
N ALA A 421 1.87 20.19 1.44
CA ALA A 421 2.59 19.60 2.57
C ALA A 421 3.27 18.25 2.20
N MET A 422 2.60 17.42 1.40
CA MET A 422 3.16 16.18 0.83
C MET A 422 4.36 16.45 -0.08
N GLU A 423 4.29 17.45 -0.96
CA GLU A 423 5.40 17.76 -1.86
C GLU A 423 6.59 18.38 -1.11
N GLU A 424 6.33 19.16 -0.05
CA GLU A 424 7.38 19.65 0.85
C GLU A 424 8.09 18.50 1.59
N GLN A 425 7.36 17.47 2.03
CA GLN A 425 7.95 16.26 2.59
C GLN A 425 8.77 15.48 1.56
N ARG A 426 8.24 15.28 0.34
CA ARG A 426 8.95 14.60 -0.75
C ARG A 426 10.23 15.34 -1.13
N THR A 427 10.19 16.66 -1.19
CA THR A 427 11.35 17.50 -1.51
C THR A 427 12.42 17.35 -0.42
N ARG A 428 12.04 17.37 0.86
CA ARG A 428 12.94 17.07 1.99
C ARG A 428 13.53 15.65 1.93
N ALA A 429 12.75 14.66 1.50
CA ALA A 429 13.20 13.28 1.35
C ALA A 429 14.10 13.05 0.11
N ARG A 430 13.94 13.87 -0.94
CA ARG A 430 14.78 13.87 -2.15
C ARG A 430 16.11 14.59 -1.91
N SER A 431 16.12 15.72 -1.22
CA SER A 431 17.36 16.42 -0.85
C SER A 431 18.23 15.64 0.15
N ALA A 432 17.67 14.61 0.81
CA ALA A 432 18.40 13.65 1.64
C ALA A 432 18.96 12.44 0.85
N ARG A 433 18.64 12.25 -0.44
CA ARG A 433 19.18 11.18 -1.28
C ARG A 433 20.26 11.73 -2.20
N HIS A 434 21.44 11.13 -2.16
CA HIS A 434 22.51 11.39 -3.11
C HIS A 434 22.04 10.96 -4.51
N ASP A 435 22.03 11.90 -5.47
CA ASP A 435 21.49 11.70 -6.82
C ASP A 435 22.23 10.59 -7.60
N GLY A 436 21.49 9.53 -7.94
CA GLY A 436 21.84 8.53 -8.94
C GLY A 436 21.34 8.97 -10.32
N ALA A 437 22.26 9.13 -11.27
CA ALA A 437 22.09 9.79 -12.56
C ALA A 437 21.28 9.02 -13.63
N SER A 438 20.06 8.56 -13.32
CA SER A 438 19.24 7.78 -14.28
C SER A 438 18.38 8.63 -15.25
N MET A 439 18.19 9.93 -14.98
CA MET A 439 17.23 10.79 -15.73
C MET A 439 17.84 11.64 -16.87
N LYS A 440 19.11 11.47 -17.25
CA LYS A 440 19.78 12.33 -18.27
C LYS A 440 19.92 11.75 -19.68
N ILE A 441 19.25 10.64 -20.03
CA ILE A 441 19.53 9.92 -21.30
C ILE A 441 18.65 10.36 -22.49
N GLN A 442 17.54 11.07 -22.27
CA GLN A 442 16.68 11.53 -23.37
C GLN A 442 17.05 12.94 -23.85
N GLY A 443 17.99 13.03 -24.81
CA GLY A 443 18.18 14.26 -25.61
C GLY A 443 19.61 14.69 -25.92
N GLY A 444 20.54 13.77 -26.23
CA GLY A 444 21.93 14.12 -26.57
C GLY A 444 22.52 13.27 -27.70
N VAL A 445 23.77 13.57 -28.08
CA VAL A 445 24.55 13.01 -29.22
C VAL A 445 24.53 11.47 -29.37
N LEU A 446 24.18 10.74 -28.30
CA LEU A 446 23.99 9.29 -28.32
C LEU A 446 22.73 8.83 -29.10
N SER A 447 21.75 9.71 -29.38
CA SER A 447 20.58 9.38 -30.21
C SER A 447 20.94 9.12 -31.67
N ASP A 448 22.02 9.76 -32.15
CA ASP A 448 22.49 9.69 -33.53
C ASP A 448 23.42 8.49 -33.75
N LEU A 449 23.74 7.75 -32.69
CA LEU A 449 24.59 6.57 -32.74
C LEU A 449 23.87 5.41 -33.46
N THR A 450 24.29 5.16 -34.70
CA THR A 450 23.76 4.10 -35.57
C THR A 450 24.64 2.84 -35.60
N THR A 451 25.88 2.93 -35.11
CA THR A 451 26.85 1.84 -35.16
C THR A 451 26.40 0.68 -34.27
N LYS A 452 26.58 -0.56 -34.77
CA LYS A 452 26.27 -1.78 -34.01
C LYS A 452 27.34 -2.02 -32.94
N SER A 453 26.92 -2.49 -31.77
CA SER A 453 27.78 -2.92 -30.67
C SER A 453 27.26 -4.27 -30.18
N GLU A 454 28.09 -5.31 -30.28
CA GLU A 454 27.74 -6.69 -29.92
C GLU A 454 28.23 -7.03 -28.51
N PHE A 455 27.36 -7.57 -27.67
CA PHE A 455 27.73 -8.07 -26.35
C PHE A 455 28.14 -9.54 -26.42
N VAL A 456 29.40 -9.83 -26.08
CA VAL A 456 29.97 -11.19 -26.03
C VAL A 456 30.24 -11.69 -24.60
N GLY A 457 29.91 -10.84 -23.62
CA GLY A 457 30.27 -11.03 -22.21
C GLY A 457 29.59 -12.17 -21.47
N TYR A 458 28.67 -12.89 -22.12
CA TYR A 458 28.11 -14.13 -21.55
C TYR A 458 29.14 -15.24 -21.46
N ASN A 459 30.07 -15.32 -22.43
CA ASN A 459 31.06 -16.39 -22.52
C ASN A 459 32.51 -15.86 -22.44
N GLU A 460 32.73 -14.58 -22.73
CA GLU A 460 34.07 -14.01 -22.85
C GLU A 460 34.26 -12.86 -21.84
N LEU A 461 35.31 -12.91 -21.02
CA LEU A 461 35.68 -11.80 -20.11
C LEU A 461 36.72 -10.85 -20.72
N ASN A 462 37.32 -11.23 -21.84
CA ASN A 462 38.28 -10.43 -22.56
C ASN A 462 38.09 -10.59 -24.06
N VAL A 463 38.24 -9.51 -24.83
CA VAL A 463 38.13 -9.53 -26.28
C VAL A 463 39.01 -8.45 -26.90
N THR A 464 39.60 -8.74 -28.05
CA THR A 464 40.23 -7.73 -28.91
C THR A 464 39.16 -7.17 -29.84
N THR A 465 38.97 -5.85 -29.83
CA THR A 465 37.85 -5.14 -30.46
C THR A 465 38.26 -3.75 -30.91
N LYS A 466 37.40 -3.03 -31.62
CA LYS A 466 37.67 -1.66 -32.08
C LYS A 466 36.83 -0.63 -31.34
N ILE A 467 37.44 0.51 -31.05
CA ILE A 467 36.70 1.70 -30.62
C ILE A 467 35.96 2.25 -31.85
N VAL A 468 34.63 2.25 -31.81
CA VAL A 468 33.82 2.75 -32.93
C VAL A 468 33.40 4.20 -32.77
N ALA A 469 33.37 4.70 -31.53
CA ALA A 469 33.11 6.09 -31.22
C ALA A 469 33.62 6.45 -29.83
N ILE A 470 33.99 7.72 -29.66
CA ILE A 470 34.31 8.33 -28.38
C ILE A 470 33.42 9.58 -28.23
N VAL A 471 32.82 9.75 -27.06
CA VAL A 471 32.04 10.94 -26.70
C VAL A 471 32.64 11.58 -25.46
N SER A 472 32.90 12.88 -25.52
CA SER A 472 33.37 13.68 -24.38
C SER A 472 32.61 15.00 -24.36
N GLU A 473 32.27 15.48 -23.16
CA GLU A 473 31.52 16.74 -22.96
C GLU A 473 30.23 16.86 -23.82
N GLY A 474 29.60 15.72 -24.14
CA GLY A 474 28.38 15.67 -24.93
C GLY A 474 28.58 15.79 -26.45
N ALA A 475 29.80 15.65 -26.97
CA ALA A 475 30.10 15.65 -28.40
C ALA A 475 30.97 14.44 -28.81
N PHE A 476 30.86 14.00 -30.07
CA PHE A 476 31.79 13.01 -30.63
C PHE A 476 33.19 13.62 -30.77
N VAL A 477 34.19 12.90 -30.30
CA VAL A 477 35.60 13.28 -30.40
C VAL A 477 36.43 12.15 -31.00
N ASP A 478 37.56 12.48 -31.60
CA ASP A 478 38.46 11.48 -32.19
C ASP A 478 39.44 10.88 -31.17
N VAL A 479 39.71 11.59 -30.07
CA VAL A 479 40.77 11.27 -29.11
C VAL A 479 40.32 11.53 -27.67
N LEU A 480 40.72 10.65 -26.76
CA LEU A 480 40.65 10.85 -25.31
C LEU A 480 42.03 10.63 -24.69
N SER A 481 42.60 11.65 -24.05
CA SER A 481 43.97 11.65 -23.52
C SER A 481 44.01 11.36 -22.01
N ALA A 482 45.18 10.98 -21.50
CA ALA A 482 45.40 10.70 -20.08
C ALA A 482 44.86 11.79 -19.14
N GLY A 483 44.16 11.36 -18.09
CA GLY A 483 43.49 12.23 -17.11
C GLY A 483 42.07 12.65 -17.51
N GLN A 484 41.65 12.43 -18.75
CA GLN A 484 40.29 12.75 -19.21
C GLN A 484 39.30 11.62 -18.92
N THR A 485 38.06 12.01 -18.65
CA THR A 485 36.91 11.11 -18.58
C THR A 485 36.07 11.25 -19.83
N GLY A 486 35.43 10.16 -20.24
CA GLY A 486 34.63 10.14 -21.46
C GLY A 486 33.79 8.88 -21.58
N GLN A 487 33.14 8.74 -22.73
CA GLN A 487 32.33 7.59 -23.08
C GLN A 487 32.92 6.91 -24.32
N ILE A 488 33.08 5.59 -24.27
CA ILE A 488 33.60 4.79 -25.38
C ILE A 488 32.53 3.78 -25.82
N ILE A 489 32.40 3.61 -27.13
CA ILE A 489 31.60 2.55 -27.73
C ILE A 489 32.55 1.61 -28.46
N LEU A 490 32.38 0.31 -28.19
CA LEU A 490 33.16 -0.77 -28.79
C LEU A 490 32.32 -1.53 -29.81
N GLU A 491 32.95 -2.04 -30.87
CA GLU A 491 32.31 -2.91 -31.86
C GLU A 491 31.79 -4.20 -31.22
N LYS A 492 32.63 -4.84 -30.41
CA LYS A 492 32.30 -5.96 -29.51
C LYS A 492 32.70 -5.63 -28.09
N THR A 493 31.88 -5.98 -27.11
CA THR A 493 32.19 -5.74 -25.69
C THR A 493 31.94 -6.97 -24.81
N PRO A 494 32.88 -7.29 -23.89
CA PRO A 494 32.65 -8.29 -22.85
C PRO A 494 31.96 -7.70 -21.61
N PHE A 495 31.81 -6.38 -21.52
CA PHE A 495 31.24 -5.68 -20.37
C PHE A 495 29.71 -5.65 -20.42
N TYR A 496 29.07 -6.12 -19.35
CA TYR A 496 27.64 -6.08 -19.17
C TYR A 496 27.21 -4.67 -18.74
N ALA A 497 26.21 -4.12 -19.41
CA ALA A 497 25.59 -2.85 -19.02
C ALA A 497 24.51 -3.07 -17.96
N GLU A 498 24.42 -2.14 -17.01
CA GLU A 498 23.49 -2.22 -15.88
C GLU A 498 22.05 -2.47 -16.37
N SER A 499 21.46 -3.59 -15.94
CA SER A 499 20.13 -4.03 -16.38
C SER A 499 19.64 -5.22 -15.56
N GLY A 500 18.33 -5.29 -15.30
CA GLY A 500 17.70 -6.43 -14.61
C GLY A 500 18.16 -6.61 -13.16
N GLY A 501 18.53 -5.52 -12.48
CA GLY A 501 19.06 -5.53 -11.11
C GLY A 501 20.57 -5.79 -11.03
N GLN A 502 21.20 -6.34 -12.06
CA GLN A 502 22.66 -6.52 -12.11
C GLN A 502 23.37 -5.19 -12.43
N VAL A 503 24.33 -4.81 -11.58
CA VAL A 503 25.19 -3.64 -11.81
C VAL A 503 26.11 -3.83 -13.01
N SER A 504 26.54 -2.72 -13.61
CA SER A 504 27.48 -2.76 -14.74
C SER A 504 28.85 -3.32 -14.34
N ASP A 505 29.53 -3.93 -15.31
CA ASP A 505 30.90 -4.40 -15.10
C ASP A 505 31.91 -3.26 -15.02
N GLN A 506 33.03 -3.56 -14.37
CA GLN A 506 34.21 -2.70 -14.34
C GLN A 506 35.41 -3.46 -14.92
N GLY A 507 36.43 -2.73 -15.33
CA GLY A 507 37.64 -3.33 -15.89
C GLY A 507 38.48 -2.34 -16.69
N ILE A 508 39.21 -2.84 -17.67
CA ILE A 508 40.22 -2.07 -18.41
C ILE A 508 39.99 -2.16 -19.91
N ILE A 509 40.18 -1.04 -20.60
CA ILE A 509 40.37 -0.98 -22.05
C ILE A 509 41.80 -0.50 -22.30
N SER A 510 42.57 -1.24 -23.10
CA SER A 510 43.99 -0.92 -23.32
C SER A 510 44.47 -1.30 -24.71
N ASP A 511 45.46 -0.57 -25.21
CA ASP A 511 46.31 -0.95 -26.34
C ASP A 511 47.79 -0.99 -25.91
N ALA A 512 48.72 -1.03 -26.86
CA ALA A 512 50.16 -1.09 -26.57
C ALA A 512 50.72 0.16 -25.87
N SER A 513 50.04 1.30 -25.98
CA SER A 513 50.49 2.63 -25.50
C SER A 513 49.53 3.30 -24.53
N SER A 514 48.29 2.82 -24.44
CA SER A 514 47.18 3.50 -23.77
C SER A 514 46.40 2.56 -22.86
N ARG A 515 45.90 3.09 -21.75
CA ARG A 515 45.11 2.36 -20.76
C ARG A 515 44.03 3.25 -20.19
N ALA A 516 42.79 2.75 -20.17
CA ALA A 516 41.66 3.38 -19.54
C ALA A 516 40.93 2.41 -18.61
N GLU A 517 40.44 2.94 -17.51
CA GLU A 517 39.58 2.25 -16.55
C GLU A 517 38.12 2.45 -16.95
N VAL A 518 37.34 1.37 -16.95
CA VAL A 518 35.89 1.39 -17.14
C VAL A 518 35.23 1.43 -15.77
N THR A 519 34.51 2.51 -15.47
CA THR A 519 33.89 2.75 -14.16
C THR A 519 32.40 2.40 -14.12
N GLY A 520 31.75 2.31 -15.28
CA GLY A 520 30.36 1.91 -15.39
C GLY A 520 29.89 1.86 -16.85
N LEU A 521 28.71 1.27 -17.06
CA LEU A 521 28.10 1.16 -18.38
C LEU A 521 26.59 1.37 -18.34
N PHE A 522 26.05 1.93 -19.41
CA PHE A 522 24.62 1.98 -19.69
C PHE A 522 24.34 1.69 -21.17
N LYS A 523 23.07 1.48 -21.52
CA LYS A 523 22.63 1.27 -22.90
C LYS A 523 22.17 2.57 -23.55
N ALA A 524 22.65 2.85 -24.77
CA ALA A 524 22.12 3.91 -25.62
C ALA A 524 20.70 3.55 -26.14
N PRO A 525 19.92 4.50 -26.71
CA PRO A 525 18.53 4.26 -27.14
C PRO A 525 18.32 3.10 -28.13
N ARG A 526 19.36 2.73 -28.89
CA ARG A 526 19.31 1.59 -29.83
C ARG A 526 20.05 0.34 -29.31
N GLY A 527 20.31 0.27 -28.00
CA GLY A 527 20.85 -0.90 -27.32
C GLY A 527 22.37 -1.03 -27.30
N GLN A 528 23.13 -0.05 -27.81
CA GLN A 528 24.59 -0.08 -27.76
C GLN A 528 25.13 0.10 -26.34
N HIS A 529 26.24 -0.56 -26.03
CA HIS A 529 26.89 -0.48 -24.73
C HIS A 529 27.82 0.75 -24.68
N VAL A 530 27.50 1.70 -23.82
CA VAL A 530 28.27 2.93 -23.62
C VAL A 530 29.13 2.76 -22.38
N HIS A 531 30.45 2.74 -22.56
CA HIS A 531 31.44 2.53 -21.51
C HIS A 531 31.84 3.89 -20.95
N GLN A 532 31.58 4.13 -19.66
CA GLN A 532 32.12 5.29 -18.96
C GLN A 532 33.56 4.98 -18.58
N VAL A 533 34.49 5.82 -19.03
CA VAL A 533 35.91 5.56 -18.88
C VAL A 533 36.68 6.76 -18.33
N THR A 534 37.78 6.45 -17.65
CA THR A 534 38.84 7.40 -17.28
C THR A 534 40.15 6.93 -17.89
N VAL A 535 40.81 7.75 -18.71
CA VAL A 535 42.11 7.38 -19.30
C VAL A 535 43.20 7.54 -18.26
N LEU A 536 43.85 6.43 -17.91
CA LEU A 536 44.92 6.41 -16.91
C LEU A 536 46.27 6.81 -17.51
N SER A 537 46.54 6.39 -18.75
CA SER A 537 47.78 6.68 -19.47
C SER A 537 47.59 6.59 -20.99
N GLY A 538 48.36 7.37 -21.75
CA GLY A 538 48.31 7.38 -23.22
C GLY A 538 47.12 8.15 -23.80
N GLU A 539 46.75 7.82 -25.04
CA GLU A 539 45.61 8.39 -25.77
C GLU A 539 44.81 7.28 -26.46
N LEU A 540 43.50 7.24 -26.25
CA LEU A 540 42.58 6.36 -26.97
C LEU A 540 42.01 7.09 -28.17
N ARG A 541 41.98 6.45 -29.33
CA ARG A 541 41.51 7.03 -30.59
C ARG A 541 40.38 6.22 -31.21
N SER A 542 39.42 6.91 -31.81
CA SER A 542 38.37 6.26 -32.60
C SER A 542 38.98 5.48 -33.78
N GLY A 543 38.50 4.27 -34.02
CA GLY A 543 38.99 3.34 -35.03
C GLY A 543 40.15 2.44 -34.60
N THR A 544 40.76 2.69 -33.43
CA THR A 544 41.89 1.89 -32.92
C THR A 544 41.42 0.54 -32.37
N GLU A 545 42.23 -0.49 -32.60
CA GLU A 545 42.06 -1.80 -31.99
C GLU A 545 42.58 -1.81 -30.55
N VAL A 546 41.74 -2.28 -29.63
CA VAL A 546 41.98 -2.30 -28.19
C VAL A 546 41.62 -3.67 -27.62
N LYS A 547 42.28 -4.04 -26.53
CA LYS A 547 41.89 -5.16 -25.69
C LYS A 547 40.96 -4.64 -24.58
N ALA A 548 39.75 -5.18 -24.54
CA ALA A 548 38.74 -4.93 -23.51
C ALA A 548 38.73 -6.11 -22.53
N GLU A 549 38.91 -5.86 -21.23
CA GLU A 549 39.03 -6.89 -20.19
C GLU A 549 38.21 -6.54 -18.95
N VAL A 550 37.24 -7.39 -18.60
CA VAL A 550 36.38 -7.28 -17.42
C VAL A 550 37.15 -7.73 -16.17
N SER A 551 36.89 -7.08 -15.04
CA SER A 551 37.31 -7.53 -13.72
C SER A 551 36.68 -8.90 -13.40
N GLY A 552 37.43 -9.97 -13.67
CA GLY A 552 36.94 -11.33 -13.49
C GLY A 552 36.58 -11.68 -12.04
N GLU A 553 37.21 -11.05 -11.04
CA GLU A 553 36.86 -11.23 -9.63
C GLU A 553 35.47 -10.64 -9.34
N MET A 554 35.24 -9.37 -9.69
CA MET A 554 33.94 -8.72 -9.50
C MET A 554 32.84 -9.43 -10.26
N ARG A 555 33.09 -9.81 -11.53
CA ARG A 555 32.11 -10.55 -12.32
C ARG A 555 31.72 -11.86 -11.65
N ARG A 556 32.68 -12.62 -11.12
CA ARG A 556 32.39 -13.89 -10.44
C ARG A 556 31.49 -13.68 -9.23
N ASP A 557 31.72 -12.65 -8.43
CA ASP A 557 30.88 -12.41 -7.25
C ASP A 557 29.49 -11.89 -7.63
N ILE A 558 29.39 -11.04 -8.68
CA ILE A 558 28.11 -10.60 -9.25
C ILE A 558 27.27 -11.80 -9.73
N VAL A 559 27.84 -12.72 -10.54
CA VAL A 559 27.05 -13.83 -11.11
C VAL A 559 26.59 -14.85 -10.07
N LYS A 560 27.35 -15.00 -8.97
CA LYS A 560 26.93 -15.82 -7.82
C LYS A 560 25.73 -15.19 -7.12
N ASN A 561 25.82 -13.90 -6.82
CA ASN A 561 24.72 -13.14 -6.23
C ASN A 561 23.49 -13.14 -7.15
N HIS A 562 23.67 -12.98 -8.46
CA HIS A 562 22.57 -13.01 -9.43
C HIS A 562 21.84 -14.35 -9.42
N THR A 563 22.59 -15.45 -9.55
CA THR A 563 21.98 -16.78 -9.58
C THR A 563 21.31 -17.11 -8.25
N ALA A 564 21.90 -16.69 -7.13
CA ALA A 564 21.28 -16.82 -5.81
C ALA A 564 19.97 -16.04 -5.69
N THR A 565 19.82 -14.88 -6.35
CA THR A 565 18.54 -14.15 -6.40
C THR A 565 17.41 -14.99 -7.00
N HIS A 566 17.67 -15.75 -8.07
CA HIS A 566 16.67 -16.65 -8.66
C HIS A 566 16.30 -17.80 -7.71
N LEU A 567 17.30 -18.41 -7.07
CA LEU A 567 17.05 -19.46 -6.08
C LEU A 567 16.25 -18.94 -4.88
N LEU A 568 16.56 -17.73 -4.41
CA LEU A 568 15.85 -17.03 -3.35
C LEU A 568 14.41 -16.74 -3.73
N HIS A 569 14.15 -16.23 -4.94
CA HIS A 569 12.80 -15.93 -5.40
C HIS A 569 11.92 -17.19 -5.41
N LYS A 570 12.44 -18.32 -5.91
CA LYS A 570 11.74 -19.60 -5.87
C LYS A 570 11.52 -20.08 -4.43
N ALA A 571 12.54 -20.00 -3.56
CA ALA A 571 12.43 -20.41 -2.16
C ALA A 571 11.38 -19.60 -1.39
N LEU A 572 11.27 -18.30 -1.69
CA LEU A 572 10.25 -17.42 -1.13
C LEU A 572 8.84 -17.86 -1.55
N LYS A 573 8.61 -18.12 -2.84
CA LYS A 573 7.30 -18.60 -3.34
C LYS A 573 6.90 -19.94 -2.71
N GLU A 574 7.84 -20.89 -2.60
CA GLU A 574 7.55 -22.19 -1.99
C GLU A 574 7.27 -22.13 -0.48
N THR A 575 7.85 -21.14 0.21
CA THR A 575 7.69 -21.01 1.68
C THR A 575 6.49 -20.15 2.04
N LEU A 576 6.29 -19.05 1.31
CA LEU A 576 5.32 -18.02 1.66
C LEU A 576 4.06 -18.07 0.80
N GLY A 577 4.13 -18.61 -0.42
CA GLY A 577 3.02 -18.72 -1.38
C GLY A 577 3.28 -18.05 -2.74
N GLU A 578 2.48 -18.41 -3.74
CA GLU A 578 2.64 -17.95 -5.14
C GLU A 578 2.42 -16.44 -5.34
N HIS A 579 1.78 -15.76 -4.38
CA HIS A 579 1.57 -14.30 -4.40
C HIS A 579 2.86 -13.50 -4.26
N VAL A 580 3.95 -14.14 -3.84
CA VAL A 580 5.27 -13.49 -3.76
C VAL A 580 5.79 -13.25 -5.17
N ASN A 581 5.97 -11.98 -5.52
CA ASN A 581 6.51 -11.55 -6.80
C ASN A 581 7.55 -10.45 -6.57
N GLN A 582 8.56 -10.39 -7.45
CA GLN A 582 9.61 -9.37 -7.39
C GLN A 582 9.01 -7.95 -7.54
N ALA A 583 9.36 -7.07 -6.61
CA ALA A 583 9.09 -5.64 -6.63
C ALA A 583 10.36 -4.81 -6.92
N GLY A 584 11.54 -5.40 -6.78
CA GLY A 584 12.82 -4.75 -7.04
C GLY A 584 14.00 -5.69 -6.82
N SER A 585 15.13 -5.43 -7.49
CA SER A 585 16.34 -6.25 -7.37
C SER A 585 17.59 -5.37 -7.52
N LEU A 586 18.63 -5.68 -6.76
CA LEU A 586 19.96 -5.11 -6.90
C LEU A 586 20.99 -6.22 -6.62
N VAL A 587 21.93 -6.39 -7.55
CA VAL A 587 22.97 -7.42 -7.51
C VAL A 587 24.32 -6.74 -7.72
N GLU A 588 25.08 -6.65 -6.64
CA GLU A 588 26.41 -6.05 -6.56
C GLU A 588 27.45 -7.15 -6.30
N PRO A 589 28.77 -6.91 -6.48
CA PRO A 589 29.79 -7.88 -6.09
C PRO A 589 29.72 -8.24 -4.59
N GLN A 590 29.42 -7.26 -3.74
CA GLN A 590 29.48 -7.44 -2.30
C GLN A 590 28.22 -8.09 -1.73
N ARG A 591 27.06 -7.95 -2.39
CA ARG A 591 25.76 -8.38 -1.85
C ARG A 591 24.67 -8.45 -2.92
N LEU A 592 23.54 -9.06 -2.55
CA LEU A 592 22.27 -8.92 -3.25
C LEU A 592 21.20 -8.33 -2.35
N ARG A 593 20.23 -7.67 -2.97
CA ARG A 593 19.02 -7.13 -2.35
C ARG A 593 17.83 -7.52 -3.21
N PHE A 594 16.84 -8.13 -2.60
CA PHE A 594 15.64 -8.60 -3.26
C PHE A 594 14.39 -8.07 -2.57
N ASP A 595 13.60 -7.30 -3.30
CA ASP A 595 12.35 -6.71 -2.84
C ASP A 595 11.18 -7.49 -3.43
N PHE A 596 10.18 -7.85 -2.62
CA PHE A 596 9.08 -8.72 -3.04
C PHE A 596 7.76 -8.41 -2.34
N SER A 597 6.65 -8.77 -2.97
CA SER A 597 5.31 -8.62 -2.41
C SER A 597 5.02 -9.65 -1.32
N HIS A 598 4.81 -9.19 -0.08
CA HIS A 598 4.38 -10.05 1.03
C HIS A 598 3.73 -9.23 2.15
N LEU A 599 2.72 -9.82 2.81
CA LEU A 599 2.02 -9.19 3.93
C LEU A 599 2.55 -9.71 5.26
N GLY A 600 2.77 -8.81 6.21
CA GLY A 600 3.23 -9.17 7.55
C GLY A 600 4.72 -9.53 7.59
N SER A 601 5.29 -9.56 8.80
CA SER A 601 6.69 -9.97 9.04
C SER A 601 6.90 -11.44 8.74
N ILE A 602 8.09 -11.77 8.22
CA ILE A 602 8.49 -13.16 8.06
C ILE A 602 9.07 -13.63 9.39
N SER A 603 8.60 -14.76 9.88
CA SER A 603 9.10 -15.34 11.13
C SER A 603 10.56 -15.78 11.00
N ALA A 604 11.27 -15.87 12.14
CA ALA A 604 12.64 -16.34 12.15
C ALA A 604 12.76 -17.78 11.61
N GLU A 605 11.74 -18.61 11.86
CA GLU A 605 11.63 -19.98 11.37
C GLU A 605 11.46 -20.02 9.84
N GLU A 606 10.58 -19.20 9.28
CA GLU A 606 10.40 -19.09 7.82
C GLU A 606 11.67 -18.58 7.14
N LEU A 607 12.36 -17.57 7.71
CA LEU A 607 13.64 -17.10 7.20
C LEU A 607 14.71 -18.18 7.19
N ALA A 608 14.78 -18.99 8.25
CA ALA A 608 15.69 -20.13 8.31
C ALA A 608 15.34 -21.22 7.28
N VAL A 609 14.06 -21.44 6.99
CA VAL A 609 13.60 -22.35 5.92
C VAL A 609 14.01 -21.82 4.55
N ILE A 610 13.80 -20.52 4.28
CA ILE A 610 14.16 -19.88 3.01
C ILE A 610 15.67 -19.97 2.77
N GLU A 611 16.50 -19.58 3.75
CA GLU A 611 17.96 -19.66 3.65
C GLU A 611 18.42 -21.11 3.39
N ARG A 612 17.82 -22.09 4.10
CA ARG A 612 18.15 -23.50 3.92
C ARG A 612 17.79 -24.00 2.52
N ARG A 613 16.60 -23.69 2.00
CA ARG A 613 16.16 -24.09 0.64
C ARG A 613 17.12 -23.59 -0.43
N VAL A 614 17.57 -22.33 -0.34
CA VAL A 614 18.56 -21.78 -1.27
C VAL A 614 19.86 -22.58 -1.22
N ASN A 615 20.38 -22.84 -0.02
CA ASN A 615 21.62 -23.60 0.15
C ASN A 615 21.49 -25.07 -0.27
N GLU A 616 20.33 -25.72 -0.07
CA GLU A 616 20.06 -27.06 -0.59
C GLU A 616 20.24 -27.12 -2.11
N GLN A 617 19.76 -26.11 -2.85
CA GLN A 617 19.97 -26.05 -4.31
C GLN A 617 21.40 -25.74 -4.71
N ILE A 618 22.17 -25.05 -3.87
CA ILE A 618 23.61 -24.87 -4.06
C ILE A 618 24.34 -26.22 -3.89
N TRP A 619 24.00 -26.99 -2.85
CA TRP A 619 24.59 -28.31 -2.60
C TRP A 619 24.20 -29.36 -3.64
N ASN A 620 23.01 -29.22 -4.24
CA ASN A 620 22.56 -30.08 -5.34
C ASN A 620 23.35 -29.87 -6.64
N ALA A 621 24.20 -28.84 -6.73
CA ALA A 621 25.07 -28.57 -7.86
C ALA A 621 24.31 -28.62 -9.21
N LEU A 622 23.24 -27.84 -9.32
CA LEU A 622 22.38 -27.79 -10.49
C LEU A 622 23.07 -27.06 -11.64
N ASP A 623 22.97 -27.63 -12.85
CA ASP A 623 23.44 -26.96 -14.06
C ASP A 623 22.55 -25.78 -14.43
N ILE A 624 23.18 -24.68 -14.84
CA ILE A 624 22.52 -23.49 -15.36
C ILE A 624 22.49 -23.55 -16.89
N ILE A 625 21.30 -23.71 -17.45
CA ILE A 625 21.09 -23.82 -18.89
C ILE A 625 20.40 -22.55 -19.38
N THR A 626 20.98 -21.91 -20.40
CA THR A 626 20.42 -20.69 -20.99
C THR A 626 20.04 -20.90 -22.45
N ARG A 627 18.86 -20.43 -22.85
CA ARG A 627 18.36 -20.55 -24.23
C ARG A 627 17.67 -19.26 -24.68
N GLN A 628 17.80 -18.92 -25.95
CA GLN A 628 16.98 -17.88 -26.58
C GLN A 628 15.84 -18.55 -27.33
N MET A 629 14.61 -18.07 -27.11
CA MET A 629 13.42 -18.62 -27.75
C MET A 629 12.31 -17.57 -27.82
N PRO A 630 11.26 -17.80 -28.64
CA PRO A 630 10.07 -16.95 -28.65
C PRO A 630 9.42 -16.86 -27.27
N ILE A 631 8.89 -15.69 -26.91
CA ILE A 631 8.28 -15.46 -25.59
C ILE A 631 7.12 -16.41 -25.29
N ASP A 632 6.32 -16.77 -26.30
CA ASP A 632 5.17 -17.66 -26.14
C ASP A 632 5.61 -19.10 -25.82
N GLU A 633 6.71 -19.56 -26.43
CA GLU A 633 7.31 -20.86 -26.13
C GLU A 633 7.89 -20.87 -24.70
N ALA A 634 8.57 -19.80 -24.30
CA ALA A 634 9.09 -19.69 -22.94
C ALA A 634 7.98 -19.74 -21.88
N LYS A 635 6.86 -19.02 -22.11
CA LYS A 635 5.68 -19.06 -21.23
C LYS A 635 5.04 -20.45 -21.19
N ALA A 636 4.95 -21.13 -22.33
CA ALA A 636 4.40 -22.49 -22.40
C ALA A 636 5.24 -23.51 -21.60
N LEU A 637 6.55 -23.28 -21.47
CA LEU A 637 7.45 -24.07 -20.61
C LEU A 637 7.32 -23.75 -19.12
N GLY A 638 6.48 -22.79 -18.74
CA GLY A 638 6.32 -22.31 -17.36
C GLY A 638 7.42 -21.34 -16.94
N ALA A 639 8.13 -20.70 -17.88
CA ALA A 639 9.13 -19.71 -17.54
C ALA A 639 8.46 -18.50 -16.88
N MET A 640 8.94 -18.15 -15.69
CA MET A 640 8.43 -17.00 -14.97
C MET A 640 8.89 -15.72 -15.65
N ALA A 641 7.93 -14.87 -15.98
CA ALA A 641 8.17 -13.50 -16.42
C ALA A 641 8.08 -12.56 -15.22
N LEU A 642 9.00 -11.60 -15.13
CA LEU A 642 8.95 -10.56 -14.10
C LEU A 642 7.83 -9.57 -14.46
N PHE A 643 7.03 -9.23 -13.45
CA PHE A 643 5.89 -8.33 -13.62
C PHE A 643 6.36 -6.91 -13.91
N GLY A 644 5.88 -6.28 -14.99
CA GLY A 644 6.20 -4.89 -15.36
C GLY A 644 7.35 -4.72 -16.36
N GLU A 645 8.09 -5.79 -16.68
CA GLU A 645 9.17 -5.75 -17.69
C GLU A 645 8.62 -5.86 -19.12
N LYS A 646 9.20 -5.07 -20.04
CA LYS A 646 8.88 -5.16 -21.48
C LYS A 646 9.83 -6.15 -22.14
N TYR A 647 9.30 -7.28 -22.56
CA TYR A 647 10.04 -8.30 -23.30
C TYR A 647 9.87 -8.12 -24.81
N GLY A 648 10.93 -8.41 -25.57
CA GLY A 648 10.83 -8.53 -27.03
C GLY A 648 10.28 -9.89 -27.47
N ASP A 649 10.12 -10.07 -28.78
CA ASP A 649 9.58 -11.32 -29.37
C ASP A 649 10.44 -12.55 -29.05
N VAL A 650 11.76 -12.36 -28.92
CA VAL A 650 12.72 -13.37 -28.50
C VAL A 650 13.28 -13.01 -27.14
N VAL A 651 13.18 -13.94 -26.19
CA VAL A 651 13.62 -13.78 -24.80
C VAL A 651 14.72 -14.78 -24.45
N ARG A 652 15.57 -14.41 -23.49
CA ARG A 652 16.55 -15.31 -22.90
C ARG A 652 15.97 -15.96 -21.65
N VAL A 653 15.89 -17.28 -21.66
CA VAL A 653 15.43 -18.12 -20.55
C VAL A 653 16.65 -18.68 -19.84
N VAL A 654 16.64 -18.61 -18.51
CA VAL A 654 17.66 -19.18 -17.62
C VAL A 654 16.97 -20.25 -16.77
N LYS A 655 17.51 -21.47 -16.83
CA LYS A 655 17.01 -22.64 -16.09
C LYS A 655 18.08 -23.11 -15.12
N ALA A 656 17.75 -23.20 -13.83
CA ALA A 656 18.61 -23.76 -12.79
C ALA A 656 18.07 -25.13 -12.35
N GLY A 657 18.56 -26.20 -12.98
CA GLY A 657 17.97 -27.54 -12.84
C GLY A 657 16.46 -27.51 -13.07
N ASP A 658 15.70 -28.36 -12.37
CA ASP A 658 14.23 -28.31 -12.39
C ASP A 658 13.62 -27.39 -11.31
N TYR A 659 14.46 -26.60 -10.63
CA TYR A 659 14.03 -25.78 -9.50
C TYR A 659 13.53 -24.39 -9.91
N SER A 660 14.30 -23.68 -10.75
CA SER A 660 13.93 -22.33 -11.23
C SER A 660 14.04 -22.24 -12.76
N LEU A 661 13.09 -21.52 -13.37
CA LEU A 661 12.99 -21.25 -14.80
C LEU A 661 12.46 -19.83 -15.00
N GLU A 662 13.31 -18.91 -15.44
CA GLU A 662 12.99 -17.47 -15.45
C GLU A 662 13.49 -16.77 -16.72
N LEU A 663 12.80 -15.70 -17.13
CA LEU A 663 13.26 -14.80 -18.19
C LEU A 663 14.32 -13.85 -17.62
N CYS A 664 15.59 -14.02 -17.99
CA CYS A 664 16.68 -13.18 -17.49
C CYS A 664 17.78 -12.91 -18.53
N GLY A 665 18.09 -11.63 -18.71
CA GLY A 665 19.17 -11.14 -19.58
C GLY A 665 20.55 -11.10 -18.91
N GLY A 666 20.64 -11.37 -17.61
CA GLY A 666 21.86 -11.24 -16.82
C GLY A 666 22.91 -12.34 -17.00
N CYS A 667 24.06 -12.14 -16.37
CA CYS A 667 25.12 -13.13 -16.31
C CYS A 667 24.91 -14.06 -15.10
N HIS A 668 25.14 -15.36 -15.29
CA HIS A 668 24.92 -16.40 -14.27
C HIS A 668 26.15 -17.30 -14.12
N VAL A 669 26.21 -18.05 -13.02
CA VAL A 669 27.17 -19.15 -12.87
C VAL A 669 26.80 -20.28 -13.85
N ASN A 670 27.73 -21.21 -14.11
CA ASN A 670 27.41 -22.39 -14.93
C ASN A 670 26.78 -23.51 -14.08
N ASN A 671 27.12 -23.56 -12.79
CA ASN A 671 26.58 -24.51 -11.84
C ASN A 671 26.33 -23.84 -10.48
N THR A 672 25.21 -24.18 -9.81
CA THR A 672 24.85 -23.54 -8.53
C THR A 672 25.89 -23.74 -7.43
N ALA A 673 26.71 -24.79 -7.49
CA ALA A 673 27.81 -25.00 -6.54
C ALA A 673 28.87 -23.89 -6.57
N GLU A 674 29.00 -23.15 -7.68
CA GLU A 674 29.92 -22.01 -7.78
C GLU A 674 29.53 -20.85 -6.85
N ILE A 675 28.27 -20.79 -6.41
CA ILE A 675 27.79 -19.81 -5.41
C ILE A 675 28.50 -20.04 -4.06
N GLY A 676 28.84 -21.29 -3.75
CA GLY A 676 29.48 -21.70 -2.50
C GLY A 676 28.52 -21.74 -1.33
N LEU A 677 28.19 -20.57 -0.76
CA LEU A 677 27.26 -20.42 0.35
C LEU A 677 26.39 -19.20 0.11
N PHE A 678 25.11 -19.29 0.47
CA PHE A 678 24.20 -18.16 0.57
C PHE A 678 23.91 -17.86 2.05
N LYS A 679 24.01 -16.59 2.45
CA LYS A 679 23.71 -16.16 3.81
C LYS A 679 22.80 -14.94 3.81
N LEU A 680 21.66 -15.06 4.49
CA LEU A 680 20.74 -13.97 4.73
C LEU A 680 21.31 -13.05 5.82
N ILE A 681 21.32 -11.74 5.54
CA ILE A 681 21.81 -10.72 6.46
C ILE A 681 20.65 -10.10 7.24
N SER A 682 19.61 -9.69 6.51
CA SER A 682 18.48 -8.97 7.09
C SER A 682 17.21 -9.16 6.28
N GLU A 683 16.09 -8.97 6.97
CA GLU A 683 14.76 -8.85 6.39
C GLU A 683 14.09 -7.60 6.97
N SER A 684 13.47 -6.79 6.12
CA SER A 684 12.75 -5.58 6.56
C SER A 684 11.57 -5.21 5.65
N GLY A 685 10.55 -4.58 6.23
CA GLY A 685 9.47 -3.96 5.46
C GLY A 685 9.89 -2.59 4.92
N ILE A 686 9.77 -2.36 3.61
CA ILE A 686 10.16 -1.08 2.96
C ILE A 686 8.96 -0.27 2.47
N GLY A 687 7.76 -0.82 2.61
CA GLY A 687 6.50 -0.21 2.22
C GLY A 687 5.35 -1.16 2.54
N SER A 688 4.12 -0.68 2.48
CA SER A 688 2.99 -1.55 2.80
C SER A 688 2.79 -2.63 1.73
N GLY A 689 2.97 -3.89 2.12
CA GLY A 689 2.90 -5.05 1.22
C GLY A 689 4.19 -5.38 0.48
N VAL A 690 5.31 -4.67 0.74
CA VAL A 690 6.62 -4.92 0.13
C VAL A 690 7.68 -5.15 1.19
N ARG A 691 8.40 -6.26 1.07
CA ARG A 691 9.48 -6.67 1.96
C ARG A 691 10.80 -6.75 1.22
N ARG A 692 11.90 -6.65 1.94
CA ARG A 692 13.27 -6.65 1.42
C ARG A 692 14.09 -7.68 2.17
N ILE A 693 14.79 -8.52 1.41
CA ILE A 693 15.87 -9.37 1.91
C ILE A 693 17.20 -8.86 1.39
N GLU A 694 18.18 -8.72 2.27
CA GLU A 694 19.58 -8.51 1.91
C GLU A 694 20.37 -9.77 2.26
N ALA A 695 21.23 -10.20 1.33
CA ALA A 695 22.01 -11.42 1.47
C ALA A 695 23.38 -11.29 0.79
N VAL A 696 24.28 -12.19 1.15
CA VAL A 696 25.63 -12.32 0.61
C VAL A 696 25.88 -13.75 0.14
N THR A 697 26.77 -13.91 -0.84
CA THR A 697 27.19 -15.23 -1.30
C THR A 697 28.71 -15.41 -1.30
N GLY A 698 29.16 -16.66 -1.42
CA GLY A 698 30.56 -17.02 -1.61
C GLY A 698 31.50 -16.38 -0.59
N ARG A 699 32.45 -15.57 -1.07
CA ARG A 699 33.43 -14.89 -0.20
C ARG A 699 32.76 -13.88 0.74
N GLY A 700 31.74 -13.16 0.28
CA GLY A 700 30.99 -12.22 1.11
C GLY A 700 30.28 -12.93 2.26
N ALA A 701 29.70 -14.10 2.00
CA ALA A 701 29.09 -14.93 3.03
C ALA A 701 30.09 -15.42 4.07
N TYR A 702 31.28 -15.85 3.63
CA TYR A 702 32.37 -16.22 4.56
C TYR A 702 32.81 -15.05 5.44
N GLN A 703 33.05 -13.88 4.84
CA GLN A 703 33.47 -12.68 5.57
C GLN A 703 32.42 -12.25 6.59
N PHE A 704 31.15 -12.22 6.22
CA PHE A 704 30.05 -11.91 7.13
C PHE A 704 30.02 -12.87 8.33
N MET A 705 30.15 -14.18 8.11
CA MET A 705 30.14 -15.15 9.20
C MET A 705 31.34 -15.01 10.14
N GLU A 706 32.54 -14.74 9.61
CA GLU A 706 33.72 -14.47 10.43
C GLU A 706 33.54 -13.21 11.28
N GLU A 707 32.98 -12.13 10.71
CA GLU A 707 32.66 -10.91 11.45
C GLU A 707 31.67 -11.18 12.61
N GLN A 708 30.61 -11.96 12.36
CA GLN A 708 29.66 -12.35 13.41
C GLN A 708 30.31 -13.20 14.50
N LEU A 709 31.19 -14.13 14.11
CA LEU A 709 31.92 -14.98 15.05
C LEU A 709 32.89 -14.14 15.92
N ASP A 710 33.57 -13.16 15.33
CA ASP A 710 34.47 -12.28 16.05
C ASP A 710 33.75 -11.35 17.02
N LEU A 711 32.58 -10.82 16.64
CA LEU A 711 31.69 -10.11 17.58
C LEU A 711 31.31 -10.98 18.77
N LEU A 712 30.96 -12.25 18.51
CA LEU A 712 30.59 -13.20 19.56
C LEU A 712 31.77 -13.56 20.47
N LYS A 713 32.98 -13.69 19.91
CA LYS A 713 34.23 -13.85 20.68
C LYS A 713 34.51 -12.63 21.56
N GLN A 714 34.33 -11.42 21.02
CA GLN A 714 34.52 -10.17 21.78
C GLN A 714 33.53 -10.08 22.95
N ALA A 715 32.26 -10.41 22.72
CA ALA A 715 31.24 -10.49 23.77
C ALA A 715 31.60 -11.53 24.84
N GLY A 716 32.05 -12.72 24.42
CA GLY A 716 32.58 -13.75 25.33
C GLY A 716 33.76 -13.24 26.17
N GLY A 717 34.69 -12.49 25.56
CA GLY A 717 35.82 -11.86 26.24
C GLY A 717 35.38 -10.86 27.32
N LEU A 718 34.41 -9.97 27.01
CA LEU A 718 33.86 -9.01 27.97
C LEU A 718 33.18 -9.70 29.16
N LEU A 719 32.46 -10.78 28.87
CA LEU A 719 31.73 -11.57 29.88
C LEU A 719 32.63 -12.59 30.62
N LYS A 720 33.89 -12.73 30.19
CA LYS A 720 34.84 -13.76 30.63
C LYS A 720 34.23 -15.17 30.55
N ALA A 721 33.55 -15.47 29.44
CA ALA A 721 32.85 -16.71 29.20
C ALA A 721 33.22 -17.31 27.84
N ASN A 722 33.07 -18.62 27.69
CA ASN A 722 33.14 -19.26 26.37
C ASN A 722 31.92 -18.84 25.53
N ILE A 723 32.04 -18.91 24.21
CA ILE A 723 30.99 -18.51 23.27
C ILE A 723 29.64 -19.16 23.59
N ALA A 724 29.61 -20.46 23.87
CA ALA A 724 28.38 -21.19 24.20
C ALA A 724 27.70 -20.70 25.50
N ASP A 725 28.47 -20.14 26.43
CA ASP A 725 27.98 -19.67 27.73
C ASP A 725 27.57 -18.19 27.71
N VAL A 726 27.81 -17.47 26.60
CA VAL A 726 27.49 -16.04 26.47
C VAL A 726 26.03 -15.75 26.83
N PRO A 727 25.00 -16.43 26.27
CA PRO A 727 23.60 -16.13 26.60
C PRO A 727 23.31 -16.29 28.09
N LYS A 728 23.74 -17.41 28.68
CA LYS A 728 23.56 -17.68 30.11
C LYS A 728 24.26 -16.64 30.99
N ARG A 729 25.44 -16.15 30.56
CA ARG A 729 26.19 -15.13 31.30
C ARG A 729 25.53 -13.76 31.22
N VAL A 730 24.90 -13.42 30.09
CA VAL A 730 24.07 -12.23 29.94
C VAL A 730 22.84 -12.30 30.84
N GLU A 731 22.12 -13.42 30.84
CA GLU A 731 20.96 -13.61 31.74
C GLU A 731 21.35 -13.48 33.21
N ALA A 732 22.46 -14.11 33.61
CA ALA A 732 22.97 -14.00 34.98
C ALA A 732 23.35 -12.55 35.33
N LEU A 733 23.96 -11.81 34.41
CA LEU A 733 24.30 -10.39 34.62
C LEU A 733 23.04 -9.53 34.75
N GLN A 734 22.02 -9.75 33.92
CA GLN A 734 20.74 -9.05 34.01
C GLN A 734 20.00 -9.35 35.33
N HIS A 735 20.06 -10.60 35.81
CA HIS A 735 19.52 -10.95 37.11
C HIS A 735 20.25 -10.23 38.25
N GLN A 736 21.59 -10.22 38.22
CA GLN A 736 22.41 -9.51 39.19
C GLN A 736 22.13 -8.00 39.19
N LEU A 737 21.94 -7.39 38.02
CA LEU A 737 21.56 -5.97 37.92
C LEU A 737 20.22 -5.69 38.61
N LYS A 738 19.20 -6.52 38.35
CA LYS A 738 17.89 -6.39 39.02
C LYS A 738 17.98 -6.60 40.54
N GLU A 739 18.81 -7.54 40.99
CA GLU A 739 19.03 -7.76 42.43
C GLU A 739 19.72 -6.56 43.09
N LEU A 740 20.75 -6.01 42.46
CA LEU A 740 21.46 -4.82 42.94
C LEU A 740 20.56 -3.58 42.94
N GLU A 741 19.72 -3.39 41.91
CA GLU A 741 18.72 -2.32 41.89
C GLU A 741 17.76 -2.42 43.08
N ARG A 742 17.21 -3.62 43.34
CA ARG A 742 16.32 -3.85 44.48
C ARG A 742 17.03 -3.65 45.83
N GLU A 743 18.28 -4.09 45.95
CA GLU A 743 19.07 -3.86 47.16
C GLU A 743 19.35 -2.37 47.38
N ASN A 744 19.65 -1.63 46.30
CA ASN A 744 19.86 -0.18 46.36
C ASN A 744 18.59 0.55 46.80
N GLU A 745 17.42 0.20 46.26
CA GLU A 745 16.14 0.73 46.73
C GLU A 745 15.88 0.44 48.21
N SER A 746 16.19 -0.78 48.67
CA SER A 746 16.05 -1.17 50.08
C SER A 746 16.99 -0.39 51.00
N LEU A 747 18.25 -0.22 50.60
CA LEU A 747 19.24 0.57 51.34
C LEU A 747 18.84 2.04 51.38
N GLN A 748 18.35 2.59 50.28
CA GLN A 748 17.86 3.96 50.20
C GLN A 748 16.66 4.17 51.12
N GLY A 749 15.70 3.24 51.16
CA GLY A 749 14.58 3.28 52.11
C GLY A 749 15.04 3.24 53.58
N LYS A 750 16.03 2.39 53.92
CA LYS A 750 16.60 2.33 55.28
C LYS A 750 17.29 3.65 55.66
N LEU A 751 18.04 4.25 54.73
CA LEU A 751 18.70 5.54 54.94
C LEU A 751 17.68 6.65 55.16
N SER A 752 16.63 6.72 54.33
CA SER A 752 15.53 7.67 54.51
C SER A 752 14.85 7.53 55.87
N SER A 753 14.65 6.31 56.37
CA SER A 753 14.01 6.12 57.68
C SER A 753 14.88 6.54 58.87
N ILE A 754 16.20 6.36 58.76
CA ILE A 754 17.18 6.86 59.73
C ILE A 754 17.20 8.39 59.72
N GLU A 755 17.26 8.99 58.52
CA GLU A 755 17.24 10.44 58.32
C GLU A 755 15.95 11.05 58.91
N ALA A 756 14.79 10.48 58.60
CA ALA A 756 13.50 10.87 59.17
C ALA A 756 13.51 10.82 60.71
N GLY A 757 14.12 9.79 61.31
CA GLY A 757 14.25 9.68 62.76
C GLY A 757 15.03 10.85 63.36
N SER A 758 16.16 11.23 62.75
CA SER A 758 17.00 12.35 63.19
C SER A 758 16.33 13.73 63.03
N LEU A 759 15.47 13.88 62.02
CA LEU A 759 14.79 15.15 61.75
C LEU A 759 13.67 15.46 62.74
N THR A 760 13.12 14.46 63.44
CA THR A 760 12.07 14.68 64.46
C THR A 760 12.51 15.61 65.60
N SER A 761 13.81 15.72 65.89
CA SER A 761 14.33 16.65 66.90
C SER A 761 14.46 18.11 66.43
N GLN A 762 14.21 18.40 65.14
CA GLN A 762 14.29 19.74 64.55
C GLN A 762 12.94 20.45 64.45
N VAL A 763 11.88 19.86 65.01
CA VAL A 763 10.53 20.46 65.00
C VAL A 763 10.52 21.73 65.85
N VAL A 764 10.00 22.81 65.29
CA VAL A 764 9.77 24.09 65.97
C VAL A 764 8.28 24.36 66.14
N THR A 765 7.90 25.12 67.17
CA THR A 765 6.51 25.53 67.41
C THR A 765 6.36 27.01 67.09
N ILE A 766 5.46 27.35 66.17
CA ILE A 766 5.12 28.72 65.78
C ILE A 766 3.65 28.95 66.13
N GLY A 767 3.40 29.76 67.16
CA GLY A 767 2.05 29.89 67.73
C GLY A 767 1.56 28.56 68.31
N GLU A 768 0.47 28.02 67.75
CA GLU A 768 -0.06 26.70 68.08
C GLU A 768 0.30 25.62 67.05
N THR A 769 1.01 25.98 65.96
CA THR A 769 1.35 25.07 64.85
C THR A 769 2.76 24.52 65.01
N LYS A 770 2.93 23.20 64.90
CA LYS A 770 4.26 22.56 64.83
C LYS A 770 4.75 22.52 63.39
N LEU A 771 6.00 22.87 63.14
CA LEU A 771 6.61 22.90 61.82
C LEU A 771 7.94 22.14 61.83
N LEU A 772 8.15 21.31 60.80
CA LEU A 772 9.45 20.79 60.42
C LEU A 772 9.81 21.33 59.03
N ALA A 773 10.68 22.33 58.97
CA ALA A 773 11.28 22.82 57.74
C ALA A 773 12.73 22.30 57.66
N ALA A 774 13.00 21.36 56.76
CA ALA A 774 14.30 20.68 56.73
C ALA A 774 14.86 20.50 55.32
N ARG A 775 16.17 20.69 55.21
CA ARG A 775 16.95 20.23 54.08
C ARG A 775 17.24 18.74 54.25
N VAL A 776 16.99 17.96 53.22
CA VAL A 776 17.15 16.50 53.22
C VAL A 776 17.87 16.05 51.95
N ASP A 777 18.54 14.91 52.01
CA ASP A 777 19.24 14.36 50.85
C ASP A 777 18.38 13.30 50.15
N ALA A 778 17.54 13.75 49.21
CA ALA A 778 16.69 12.88 48.39
C ALA A 778 17.03 13.01 46.90
N GLY A 779 17.46 11.90 46.28
CA GLY A 779 17.87 11.86 44.87
C GLY A 779 16.73 11.98 43.85
N SER A 780 15.46 11.93 44.28
CA SER A 780 14.28 12.07 43.41
C SER A 780 13.06 12.62 44.15
N MET A 781 12.06 13.08 43.39
CA MET A 781 10.80 13.58 43.94
C MET A 781 10.01 12.48 44.68
N ASP A 782 10.05 11.24 44.19
CA ASP A 782 9.42 10.09 44.83
C ASP A 782 10.10 9.70 46.15
N ALA A 783 11.43 9.77 46.21
CA ALA A 783 12.17 9.56 47.46
C ALA A 783 11.81 10.64 48.49
N LEU A 784 11.72 11.90 48.07
CA LEU A 784 11.34 13.02 48.94
C LEU A 784 9.89 12.90 49.44
N ARG A 785 8.96 12.43 48.60
CA ARG A 785 7.58 12.14 49.01
C ARG A 785 7.53 11.01 50.04
N THR A 786 8.26 9.93 49.79
CA THR A 786 8.33 8.78 50.70
C THR A 786 8.85 9.20 52.07
N LEU A 787 9.90 10.03 52.10
CA LEU A 787 10.42 10.60 53.34
C LEU A 787 9.39 11.49 54.05
N ALA A 788 8.64 12.31 53.31
CA ALA A 788 7.55 13.12 53.86
C ALA A 788 6.42 12.28 54.46
N ASP A 789 6.05 11.17 53.82
CA ASP A 789 5.04 10.23 54.32
C ASP A 789 5.50 9.51 55.60
N GLU A 790 6.78 9.11 55.67
CA GLU A 790 7.36 8.55 56.90
C GLU A 790 7.38 9.56 58.06
N LEU A 791 7.78 10.81 57.78
CA LEU A 791 7.78 11.89 58.76
C LEU A 791 6.36 12.24 59.21
N LYS A 792 5.37 12.20 58.30
CA LYS A 792 3.95 12.38 58.63
C LYS A 792 3.46 11.31 59.62
N GLY A 793 3.92 10.07 59.48
CA GLY A 793 3.63 9.00 60.43
C GLY A 793 4.23 9.23 61.83
N LYS A 794 5.44 9.80 61.90
CA LYS A 794 6.13 10.10 63.17
C LYS A 794 5.68 11.42 63.83
N LEU A 795 5.26 12.39 63.01
CA LEU A 795 4.87 13.74 63.41
C LEU A 795 3.46 14.07 62.84
N PRO A 796 2.40 13.40 63.33
CA PRO A 796 1.06 13.50 62.74
C PRO A 796 0.44 14.91 62.84
N ASP A 797 0.90 15.72 63.79
CA ASP A 797 0.37 17.07 64.06
C ASP A 797 1.30 18.20 63.57
N ALA A 798 2.35 17.89 62.79
CA ALA A 798 3.29 18.89 62.29
C ALA A 798 3.10 19.15 60.79
N VAL A 799 3.22 20.43 60.41
CA VAL A 799 3.42 20.83 59.01
C VAL A 799 4.84 20.45 58.62
N LEU A 800 5.01 19.75 57.49
CA LEU A 800 6.30 19.33 56.97
C LEU A 800 6.62 20.12 55.71
N VAL A 801 7.80 20.72 55.65
CA VAL A 801 8.35 21.40 54.48
C VAL A 801 9.75 20.84 54.24
N LEU A 802 9.87 19.92 53.28
CA LEU A 802 11.14 19.27 52.96
C LEU A 802 11.67 19.79 51.64
N GLY A 803 12.95 20.13 51.62
CA GLY A 803 13.66 20.55 50.40
C GLY A 803 14.88 19.67 50.14
N ALA A 804 14.99 19.12 48.93
CA ALA A 804 16.13 18.30 48.53
C ALA A 804 16.84 18.90 47.30
N PRO A 805 18.17 19.08 47.35
CA PRO A 805 18.94 19.48 46.19
C PRO A 805 18.98 18.34 45.17
N ALA A 806 18.73 18.65 43.90
CA ALA A 806 18.79 17.74 42.77
C ALA A 806 19.67 18.36 41.69
N GLN A 807 20.99 18.12 41.78
CA GLN A 807 22.02 18.80 40.98
C GLN A 807 21.92 20.33 41.17
N ASP A 808 21.71 21.10 40.09
CA ASP A 808 21.58 22.57 40.13
C ASP A 808 20.16 23.05 40.54
N LYS A 809 19.21 22.11 40.66
CA LYS A 809 17.80 22.39 40.98
C LYS A 809 17.47 21.94 42.40
N VAL A 810 16.27 22.28 42.86
CA VAL A 810 15.75 21.87 44.17
C VAL A 810 14.33 21.34 44.03
N ASN A 811 13.99 20.29 44.77
CA ASN A 811 12.63 19.76 44.85
C ASN A 811 12.07 20.00 46.25
N PHE A 812 10.78 20.28 46.34
CA PHE A 812 10.08 20.53 47.58
C PHE A 812 8.87 19.60 47.73
N VAL A 813 8.65 19.10 48.95
CA VAL A 813 7.38 18.49 49.38
C VAL A 813 6.88 19.24 50.59
N VAL A 814 5.60 19.61 50.55
CA VAL A 814 4.89 20.17 51.69
C VAL A 814 3.73 19.25 52.07
N VAL A 815 3.63 18.91 53.34
CA VAL A 815 2.51 18.16 53.93
C VAL A 815 1.91 18.97 55.06
N VAL A 816 0.60 19.17 55.03
CA VAL A 816 -0.15 19.88 56.08
C VAL A 816 -1.13 18.90 56.73
N PRO A 817 -1.12 18.71 58.05
CA PRO A 817 -2.04 17.81 58.73
C PRO A 817 -3.48 18.35 58.68
N GLU A 818 -4.47 17.45 58.72
CA GLU A 818 -5.87 17.79 58.49
C GLU A 818 -6.41 18.82 59.50
N SER A 819 -5.90 18.81 60.73
CA SER A 819 -6.20 19.79 61.77
C SER A 819 -5.82 21.22 61.35
N GLU A 820 -4.63 21.38 60.76
CA GLU A 820 -4.11 22.66 60.28
C GLU A 820 -4.76 23.10 58.96
N VAL A 821 -5.14 22.15 58.09
CA VAL A 821 -5.96 22.45 56.90
C VAL A 821 -7.31 23.06 57.30
N LYS A 822 -7.97 22.51 58.33
CA LYS A 822 -9.23 23.06 58.86
C LYS A 822 -9.08 24.45 59.46
N ARG A 823 -7.88 24.80 59.93
CA ARG A 823 -7.52 26.13 60.44
C ARG A 823 -7.16 27.13 59.34
N GLY A 824 -7.12 26.69 58.08
CA GLY A 824 -6.93 27.55 56.91
C GLY A 824 -5.56 27.45 56.24
N LEU A 825 -4.62 26.64 56.77
CA LEU A 825 -3.34 26.39 56.11
C LEU A 825 -3.54 25.51 54.86
N HIS A 826 -2.72 25.72 53.84
CA HIS A 826 -2.86 25.04 52.55
C HIS A 826 -1.50 24.70 51.94
N ALA A 827 -1.21 23.41 51.78
CA ALA A 827 0.09 22.93 51.30
C ALA A 827 0.47 23.54 49.93
N GLY A 828 -0.47 23.60 48.99
CA GLY A 828 -0.28 24.21 47.68
C GLY A 828 0.08 25.71 47.69
N LYS A 829 -0.38 26.48 48.69
CA LYS A 829 -0.01 27.91 48.82
C LYS A 829 1.37 28.03 49.43
N LEU A 830 1.63 27.28 50.51
CA LEU A 830 2.92 27.28 51.20
C LEU A 830 4.07 26.84 50.28
N VAL A 831 3.91 25.74 49.51
CA VAL A 831 4.98 25.27 48.61
C VAL A 831 5.28 26.28 47.50
N LYS A 832 4.29 27.08 47.08
CA LYS A 832 4.47 28.10 46.04
C LYS A 832 5.34 29.25 46.52
N GLU A 833 5.12 29.71 47.76
CA GLU A 833 5.94 30.76 48.38
C GLU A 833 7.38 30.28 48.62
N VAL A 834 7.55 29.06 49.14
CA VAL A 834 8.87 28.46 49.36
C VAL A 834 9.62 28.28 48.03
N ALA A 835 8.97 27.71 47.00
CA ALA A 835 9.62 27.46 45.72
C ALA A 835 9.98 28.74 44.95
N ALA A 836 9.22 29.83 45.14
CA ALA A 836 9.46 31.10 44.46
C ALA A 836 10.85 31.70 44.79
N VAL A 837 11.33 31.52 46.03
CA VAL A 837 12.67 31.96 46.48
C VAL A 837 13.78 31.32 45.63
N CYS A 838 13.60 30.06 45.26
CA CYS A 838 14.50 29.31 44.39
C CYS A 838 14.19 29.48 42.89
N GLY A 839 13.40 30.48 42.49
CA GLY A 839 13.01 30.72 41.09
C GLY A 839 12.11 29.62 40.51
N GLY A 840 11.36 28.96 41.40
CA GLY A 840 10.54 27.78 41.14
C GLY A 840 9.04 28.02 41.20
N GLY A 841 8.28 26.96 40.96
CA GLY A 841 6.83 26.96 41.04
C GLY A 841 6.30 25.55 41.27
N GLY A 842 5.11 25.46 41.87
CA GLY A 842 4.46 24.18 42.14
C GLY A 842 3.05 24.36 42.69
N GLY A 843 2.43 23.24 43.03
CA GLY A 843 1.03 23.19 43.43
C GLY A 843 0.64 21.81 43.91
N GLY A 844 -0.56 21.72 44.46
CA GLY A 844 -1.09 20.48 45.02
C GLY A 844 -2.37 20.70 45.79
N ARG A 845 -2.81 19.64 46.45
CA ARG A 845 -4.01 19.63 47.27
C ARG A 845 -3.79 20.41 48.57
N PRO A 846 -4.84 20.70 49.35
CA PRO A 846 -4.69 21.36 50.65
C PRO A 846 -3.79 20.61 51.64
N ASP A 847 -3.77 19.28 51.58
CA ASP A 847 -3.05 18.38 52.48
C ASP A 847 -1.61 18.04 52.03
N MET A 848 -1.33 18.10 50.73
CA MET A 848 -0.01 17.79 50.17
C MET A 848 0.24 18.51 48.85
N ALA A 849 1.45 19.06 48.70
CA ALA A 849 1.88 19.71 47.47
C ALA A 849 3.37 19.51 47.18
N GLN A 850 3.72 19.67 45.91
CA GLN A 850 5.08 19.48 45.41
C GLN A 850 5.49 20.65 44.52
N ALA A 851 6.78 20.97 44.49
CA ALA A 851 7.32 22.00 43.63
C ALA A 851 8.78 21.73 43.24
N GLY A 852 9.23 22.40 42.19
CA GLY A 852 10.63 22.45 41.79
C GLY A 852 11.14 23.89 41.72
N GLY A 853 12.42 24.09 42.04
CA GLY A 853 13.15 25.34 41.94
C GLY A 853 14.43 25.22 41.11
N LYS A 854 14.88 26.34 40.56
CA LYS A 854 16.02 26.42 39.63
C LYS A 854 17.34 26.78 40.31
N ASP A 855 17.30 27.24 41.56
CA ASP A 855 18.48 27.69 42.31
C ASP A 855 18.59 26.98 43.66
N ALA A 856 19.40 25.92 43.71
CA ALA A 856 19.63 25.15 44.92
C ALA A 856 20.42 25.92 46.01
N SER A 857 21.16 26.98 45.64
CA SER A 857 21.95 27.77 46.62
C SER A 857 21.06 28.52 47.61
N LYS A 858 19.81 28.80 47.22
CA LYS A 858 18.80 29.48 48.05
C LYS A 858 17.92 28.56 48.87
N LEU A 859 18.20 27.26 48.90
CA LEU A 859 17.36 26.28 49.59
C LEU A 859 17.19 26.59 51.09
N GLU A 860 18.25 27.02 51.78
CA GLU A 860 18.17 27.39 53.20
C GLU A 860 17.33 28.65 53.43
N GLU A 861 17.37 29.61 52.50
CA GLU A 861 16.55 30.82 52.52
C GLU A 861 15.07 30.46 52.28
N ALA A 862 14.81 29.58 51.31
CA ALA A 862 13.47 29.10 50.99
C ALA A 862 12.80 28.37 52.16
N LEU A 863 13.55 27.54 52.90
CA LEU A 863 13.02 26.83 54.06
C LEU A 863 12.67 27.79 55.22
N LYS A 864 13.40 28.90 55.40
CA LYS A 864 13.07 29.93 56.40
C LYS A 864 11.76 30.66 56.07
N VAL A 865 11.49 30.88 54.79
CA VAL A 865 10.21 31.48 54.34
C VAL A 865 9.00 30.66 54.78
N ALA A 866 9.15 29.34 54.97
CA ALA A 866 8.07 28.53 55.51
C ALA A 866 7.70 28.92 56.95
N GLU A 867 8.68 29.25 57.79
CA GLU A 867 8.46 29.72 59.16
C GLU A 867 7.74 31.07 59.17
N GLU A 868 8.24 32.03 58.37
CA GLU A 868 7.67 33.37 58.25
C GLU A 868 6.25 33.35 57.69
N TRP A 869 6.01 32.50 56.69
CA TRP A 869 4.69 32.35 56.09
C TRP A 869 3.69 31.79 57.11
N ILE A 870 4.02 30.71 57.83
CA ILE A 870 3.13 30.16 58.85
C ILE A 870 2.87 31.19 59.96
N ALA A 871 3.89 31.92 60.42
CA ALA A 871 3.72 32.99 61.40
C ALA A 871 2.77 34.12 60.92
N SER A 872 2.65 34.34 59.61
CA SER A 872 1.73 35.33 59.02
C SER A 872 0.27 34.85 58.89
N GLN A 873 0.03 33.54 58.98
CA GLN A 873 -1.29 32.92 58.80
C GLN A 873 -1.98 32.56 60.12
N VAL A 874 -1.25 32.57 61.24
CA VAL A 874 -1.71 32.14 62.58
C VAL A 874 -2.03 33.33 63.47
#